data_AF-A0A2G5B5X3-F1
#
_entry.id   AF-A0A2G5B5X3-F1
#
_cell.length_a   1.000
_cell.length_b   1.000
_cell.length_c   1.000
_cell.angle_alpha   90.00
_cell.angle_beta   90.00
_cell.angle_gamma   90.00
#
_symmetry.space_group_name_H-M   'P 1'
#
loop_
_entity.id
_entity.type
_entity.pdbx_description
1 polymer ?
#
loop_
_entity_poly.entity_id
_entity_poly.type
_entity_poly.pdbx_seq_one_letter_code
_entity_poly.pdbx_strand_id
1 'polypeptide(L)'
;MFKDLVEWVRQSDPDIMCGYDIHKGSLGYLLERAKVVYGQRLDWALSRLIYTRKPHISQTDTIRAQHSWSHHKSTSIKIGGRHVLNVWRLMRNELSLTSYTFEKVASELLGEQSPNYAPSHLATWFVNGSAIARIRAIRHVLYRAKTVLRMLDKSDVIERAVSFAMVIGIDFHSVLTRGSQLRVESLMARIAHPELYMLPSPTKEQVAQQRAAECLPLVIEPQSRYYTDPVVVLDFQSLYPSIIIAYNYCYSTCLGSLEDFSTRSAGLPASSWNASHRLGYTDLPMTSHMLNMLKDYITISPNGLMFVKPSLRKGLLGRMLQELIETRAMIKDAMKRWCAGNEPLHRKLDSWQLGLKLISNVTYGYVGASFSGRMPCVEIADAIVQSGRETLENAIRLIHSRHAEWGARVVYGDTDSLFLHMQGKSRLSAFQIGRQIAAAVTELNPAPVKLNFEKVYQPCMLLTKKRYMGWMFSSADQVEPLLDAKGMELVRRDGCFATQRILEGTIDTLFKTNDLSLIKTYIRDQFTEIMQGRVPVQEFIIAKETRMHKYLGRTLPAHAKVAADGMMHDPQVEPEYGERVAYLVVNGNSRSRLIDQVVPPKALLAQPHLRLNFQYYIDKQLVPALDRVLSLVGVDVRTWVAEMPRRLRSSIYEEFLSDQSDSDGAMARIGLVHMNISHSLRNALNKCITCVGGPRAEALLAAELCDCLDCPIMFQRVALSRRSAAWTRLASSADDD
;
A
#
# COMPACT_ATOMS: atom_id res chain seq x y z
N MET A 1 -17.05 -20.17 32.27
CA MET A 1 -16.48 -19.31 31.21
C MET A 1 -16.95 -19.69 29.80
N PHE A 2 -16.52 -20.81 29.18
CA PHE A 2 -16.91 -21.09 27.77
C PHE A 2 -18.42 -21.26 27.57
N LYS A 3 -19.11 -21.91 28.53
CA LYS A 3 -20.58 -22.01 28.51
C LYS A 3 -21.22 -20.63 28.57
N ASP A 4 -20.82 -19.81 29.54
CA ASP A 4 -21.32 -18.44 29.71
C ASP A 4 -21.06 -17.56 28.48
N LEU A 5 -19.89 -17.71 27.83
CA LEU A 5 -19.59 -17.03 26.57
C LEU A 5 -20.56 -17.44 25.46
N VAL A 6 -20.80 -18.74 25.30
CA VAL A 6 -21.73 -19.27 24.29
C VAL A 6 -23.14 -18.77 24.56
N GLU A 7 -23.58 -18.81 25.81
CA GLU A 7 -24.89 -18.31 26.23
C GLU A 7 -25.02 -16.81 25.95
N TRP A 8 -24.03 -16.01 26.33
CA TRP A 8 -24.01 -14.57 26.07
C TRP A 8 -24.05 -14.23 24.58
N VAL A 9 -23.28 -14.95 23.74
CA VAL A 9 -23.30 -14.76 22.28
C VAL A 9 -24.65 -15.16 21.69
N ARG A 10 -25.31 -16.20 22.20
CA ARG A 10 -26.65 -16.59 21.74
C ARG A 10 -27.72 -15.59 22.13
N GLN A 11 -27.63 -15.03 23.34
CA GLN A 11 -28.56 -14.00 23.81
C GLN A 11 -28.38 -12.68 23.08
N SER A 12 -27.14 -12.29 22.80
CA SER A 12 -26.82 -11.02 22.13
C SER A 12 -26.94 -11.09 20.60
N ASP A 13 -26.91 -12.31 20.05
CA ASP A 13 -26.97 -12.67 18.63
C ASP A 13 -26.24 -11.72 17.64
N PRO A 14 -24.92 -11.49 17.79
CA PRO A 14 -24.20 -10.55 16.93
C PRO A 14 -24.06 -11.05 15.48
N ASP A 15 -24.32 -10.17 14.51
CA ASP A 15 -24.08 -10.46 13.08
C ASP A 15 -22.58 -10.50 12.74
N ILE A 16 -21.80 -9.64 13.41
CA ILE A 16 -20.36 -9.49 13.17
C ILE A 16 -19.60 -9.70 14.48
N MET A 17 -18.62 -10.60 14.43
CA MET A 17 -17.62 -10.79 15.48
C MET A 17 -16.27 -10.29 14.96
N CYS A 18 -15.62 -9.39 15.70
CA CYS A 18 -14.36 -8.80 15.28
C CYS A 18 -13.32 -8.78 16.40
N GLY A 19 -12.06 -8.63 16.01
CA GLY A 19 -10.92 -8.51 16.91
C GLY A 19 -9.71 -8.01 16.14
N TYR A 20 -8.76 -7.38 16.83
CA TYR A 20 -7.58 -6.83 16.16
C TYR A 20 -6.79 -7.94 15.48
N ASP A 21 -6.34 -8.93 16.26
CA ASP A 21 -5.81 -10.20 15.78
C ASP A 21 -6.68 -11.35 16.30
N ILE A 22 -7.35 -12.00 15.34
CA ILE A 22 -8.29 -13.10 15.59
C ILE A 22 -7.62 -14.48 15.46
N HIS A 23 -6.49 -14.60 14.75
CA HIS A 23 -5.88 -15.90 14.47
C HIS A 23 -5.07 -16.40 15.65
N LYS A 24 -4.06 -15.63 16.03
CA LYS A 24 -3.19 -15.97 17.17
C LYS A 24 -3.82 -15.57 18.50
N GLY A 25 -4.52 -14.44 18.50
CA GLY A 25 -5.19 -13.88 19.67
C GLY A 25 -6.67 -14.19 19.73
N SER A 26 -7.34 -13.55 20.70
CA SER A 26 -8.80 -13.45 20.82
C SER A 26 -9.54 -14.77 20.56
N LEU A 27 -10.29 -14.87 19.47
CA LEU A 27 -11.16 -16.00 19.15
C LEU A 27 -10.38 -17.25 18.74
N GLY A 28 -9.35 -17.14 17.91
CA GLY A 28 -8.53 -18.27 17.47
C GLY A 28 -7.88 -18.99 18.63
N TYR A 29 -7.33 -18.23 19.59
CA TYR A 29 -6.81 -18.79 20.83
C TYR A 29 -7.88 -19.56 21.64
N LEU A 30 -9.08 -18.99 21.80
CA LEU A 30 -10.18 -19.64 22.52
C LEU A 30 -10.64 -20.93 21.82
N LEU A 31 -10.71 -20.92 20.48
CA LEU A 31 -11.08 -22.09 19.68
C LEU A 31 -10.06 -23.22 19.84
N GLU A 32 -8.76 -22.91 19.72
CA GLU A 32 -7.69 -23.88 19.90
C GLU A 32 -7.67 -24.43 21.33
N ARG A 33 -7.82 -23.55 22.34
CA ARG A 33 -7.85 -23.96 23.75
C ARG A 33 -9.05 -24.87 24.06
N ALA A 34 -10.24 -24.52 23.57
CA ALA A 34 -11.44 -25.34 23.73
C ALA A 34 -11.27 -26.73 23.08
N LYS A 35 -10.65 -26.78 21.89
CA LYS A 35 -10.38 -28.03 21.18
C LYS A 35 -9.37 -28.90 21.92
N VAL A 36 -8.22 -28.33 22.31
CA VAL A 36 -7.12 -29.10 22.93
C VAL A 36 -7.43 -29.53 24.35
N VAL A 37 -7.99 -28.65 25.18
CA VAL A 37 -8.20 -28.94 26.61
C VAL A 37 -9.51 -29.68 26.86
N TYR A 38 -10.57 -29.32 26.14
CA TYR A 38 -11.92 -29.81 26.43
C TYR A 38 -12.50 -30.69 25.33
N GLY A 39 -11.80 -30.86 24.20
CA GLY A 39 -12.31 -31.61 23.05
C GLY A 39 -13.55 -30.97 22.40
N GLN A 40 -13.79 -29.67 22.63
CA GLN A 40 -15.01 -28.98 22.21
C GLN A 40 -14.80 -28.13 20.95
N ARG A 41 -15.76 -28.19 20.04
CA ARG A 41 -15.86 -27.32 18.87
C ARG A 41 -16.61 -26.03 19.22
N LEU A 42 -15.88 -25.08 19.80
CA LEU A 42 -16.44 -23.80 20.21
C LEU A 42 -16.98 -22.99 19.02
N ASP A 43 -16.40 -23.14 17.83
CA ASP A 43 -16.87 -22.52 16.58
C ASP A 43 -18.29 -22.94 16.21
N TRP A 44 -18.65 -24.20 16.45
CA TRP A 44 -20.01 -24.69 16.26
C TRP A 44 -20.96 -24.23 17.37
N ALA A 45 -20.49 -24.19 18.61
CA ALA A 45 -21.30 -23.73 19.72
C ALA A 45 -21.72 -22.26 19.56
N LEU A 46 -20.85 -21.43 18.98
CA LEU A 46 -21.06 -20.02 18.67
C LEU A 46 -21.89 -19.77 17.39
N SER A 47 -22.07 -20.80 16.55
CA SER A 47 -22.84 -20.72 15.29
C SER A 47 -24.32 -20.44 15.55
N ARG A 48 -25.00 -19.82 14.57
CA ARG A 48 -26.48 -19.75 14.51
C ARG A 48 -27.10 -21.08 14.06
N LEU A 49 -26.30 -21.99 13.50
CA LEU A 49 -26.78 -23.29 13.05
C LEU A 49 -26.96 -24.24 14.24
N ILE A 50 -28.15 -24.84 14.34
CA ILE A 50 -28.44 -25.88 15.32
C ILE A 50 -28.00 -27.22 14.74
N TYR A 51 -26.91 -27.77 15.25
CA TYR A 51 -26.42 -29.08 14.82
C TYR A 51 -27.17 -30.19 15.56
N THR A 52 -28.01 -30.94 14.85
CA THR A 52 -28.82 -32.05 15.40
C THR A 52 -28.04 -33.36 15.55
N ARG A 53 -26.90 -33.51 14.86
CA ARG A 53 -25.94 -34.62 15.04
C ARG A 53 -24.57 -34.04 15.33
N LYS A 54 -23.80 -34.68 16.23
CA LYS A 54 -22.36 -34.43 16.34
C LYS A 54 -21.71 -34.88 15.02
N PRO A 55 -21.21 -33.97 14.17
CA PRO A 55 -20.52 -34.35 12.96
C PRO A 55 -19.28 -35.18 13.28
N HIS A 56 -18.96 -36.12 12.39
CA HIS A 56 -17.76 -36.96 12.51
C HIS A 56 -16.53 -36.04 12.50
N ILE A 57 -15.74 -36.06 13.57
CA ILE A 57 -14.47 -35.33 13.64
C ILE A 57 -13.50 -36.12 12.77
N SER A 58 -13.28 -35.70 11.52
CA SER A 58 -12.14 -36.20 10.77
C SER A 58 -10.86 -35.65 11.41
N GLN A 59 -9.85 -36.49 11.64
CA GLN A 59 -8.52 -36.02 12.09
C GLN A 59 -7.86 -35.11 11.05
N THR A 60 -8.36 -35.08 9.81
CA THR A 60 -7.90 -34.24 8.71
C THR A 60 -8.44 -32.81 8.73
N ASP A 61 -9.45 -32.50 9.56
CA ASP A 61 -9.92 -31.13 9.85
C ASP A 61 -8.95 -30.38 10.80
N THR A 62 -7.66 -30.42 10.47
CA THR A 62 -6.74 -29.41 10.99
C THR A 62 -7.10 -28.09 10.30
N ILE A 63 -7.53 -27.11 11.10
CA ILE A 63 -7.88 -25.74 10.71
C ILE A 63 -6.79 -25.07 9.83
N ARG A 64 -5.58 -25.63 9.82
CA ARG A 64 -4.42 -25.19 9.01
C ARG A 64 -4.45 -25.64 7.54
N ALA A 65 -5.15 -26.72 7.16
CA ALA A 65 -4.86 -27.40 5.89
C ALA A 65 -5.76 -27.05 4.67
N GLN A 66 -6.93 -26.42 4.82
CA GLN A 66 -7.90 -26.35 3.70
C GLN A 66 -8.21 -24.98 3.10
N HIS A 67 -7.73 -23.86 3.66
CA HIS A 67 -8.00 -22.53 3.08
C HIS A 67 -6.80 -21.56 3.15
N SER A 68 -5.71 -21.90 2.46
CA SER A 68 -4.52 -21.04 2.32
C SER A 68 -4.88 -19.60 1.88
N TRP A 69 -5.84 -19.43 0.97
CA TRP A 69 -6.26 -18.10 0.52
C TRP A 69 -6.94 -17.27 1.64
N SER A 70 -7.90 -17.85 2.37
CA SER A 70 -8.63 -17.16 3.44
C SER A 70 -7.70 -16.78 4.59
N HIS A 71 -6.75 -17.65 4.94
CA HIS A 71 -5.72 -17.35 5.94
C HIS A 71 -4.80 -16.21 5.51
N HIS A 72 -4.48 -16.11 4.21
CA HIS A 72 -3.58 -15.08 3.70
C HIS A 72 -4.24 -13.70 3.52
N LYS A 73 -5.56 -13.66 3.29
CA LYS A 73 -6.28 -12.44 2.87
C LYS A 73 -7.34 -11.93 3.84
N SER A 74 -7.87 -12.78 4.71
CA SER A 74 -8.92 -12.43 5.67
C SER A 74 -8.81 -13.36 6.89
N THR A 75 -9.91 -13.95 7.35
CA THR A 75 -9.92 -14.96 8.39
C THR A 75 -10.19 -16.36 7.84
N SER A 76 -9.46 -17.36 8.34
CA SER A 76 -9.78 -18.79 8.17
C SER A 76 -10.90 -19.27 9.08
N ILE A 77 -11.19 -18.55 10.18
CA ILE A 77 -12.22 -18.91 11.16
C ILE A 77 -13.60 -18.57 10.59
N LYS A 78 -14.46 -19.58 10.49
CA LYS A 78 -15.84 -19.47 10.02
C LYS A 78 -16.79 -19.87 11.13
N ILE A 79 -17.76 -19.02 11.43
CA ILE A 79 -18.86 -19.30 12.36
C ILE A 79 -20.15 -19.23 11.56
N GLY A 80 -20.92 -20.31 11.52
CA GLY A 80 -22.14 -20.39 10.72
C GLY A 80 -23.13 -19.28 11.08
N GLY A 81 -23.59 -18.55 10.07
CA GLY A 81 -24.55 -17.44 10.24
C GLY A 81 -23.98 -16.14 10.83
N ARG A 82 -22.67 -16.05 11.08
CA ARG A 82 -22.01 -14.84 11.60
C ARG A 82 -20.77 -14.48 10.78
N HIS A 83 -20.53 -13.19 10.57
CA HIS A 83 -19.31 -12.71 9.94
C HIS A 83 -18.19 -12.59 10.97
N VAL A 84 -16.98 -13.02 10.62
CA VAL A 84 -15.79 -12.90 11.49
C VAL A 84 -14.79 -11.98 10.79
N LEU A 85 -14.37 -10.90 11.46
CA LEU A 85 -13.52 -9.86 10.87
C LEU A 85 -12.21 -9.68 11.62
N ASN A 86 -11.10 -10.00 10.93
CA ASN A 86 -9.76 -9.73 11.43
C ASN A 86 -9.37 -8.27 11.10
N VAL A 87 -9.40 -7.40 12.12
CA VAL A 87 -9.34 -5.94 11.91
C VAL A 87 -7.97 -5.47 11.46
N TRP A 88 -6.86 -6.05 11.92
CA TRP A 88 -5.54 -5.62 11.43
C TRP A 88 -5.39 -5.87 9.92
N ARG A 89 -6.00 -6.94 9.39
CA ARG A 89 -6.01 -7.22 7.94
C ARG A 89 -6.88 -6.23 7.16
N LEU A 90 -8.01 -5.81 7.72
CA LEU A 90 -8.82 -4.74 7.15
C LEU A 90 -8.02 -3.44 7.11
N MET A 91 -7.41 -3.05 8.24
CA MET A 91 -6.61 -1.83 8.33
C MET A 91 -5.38 -1.85 7.41
N ARG A 92 -4.81 -3.04 7.13
CA ARG A 92 -3.74 -3.21 6.15
C ARG A 92 -4.17 -2.86 4.72
N ASN A 93 -5.43 -3.09 4.36
CA ASN A 93 -5.95 -2.73 3.05
C ASN A 93 -6.34 -1.25 2.97
N GLU A 94 -6.72 -0.64 4.09
CA GLU A 94 -7.16 0.76 4.16
C GLU A 94 -6.00 1.76 4.32
N LEU A 95 -5.03 1.43 5.17
CA LEU A 95 -3.93 2.33 5.54
C LEU A 95 -2.61 1.86 4.95
N SER A 96 -1.75 2.79 4.53
CA SER A 96 -0.41 2.50 4.02
C SER A 96 0.67 2.78 5.06
N LEU A 97 0.83 1.86 6.03
CA LEU A 97 1.75 2.03 7.16
C LEU A 97 3.01 1.16 7.06
N THR A 98 4.04 1.53 7.81
CA THR A 98 5.29 0.78 8.00
C THR A 98 5.14 -0.37 8.99
N SER A 99 4.24 -0.23 9.96
CA SER A 99 3.85 -1.22 10.96
C SER A 99 2.32 -1.23 11.07
N TYR A 100 1.75 -2.41 11.34
CA TYR A 100 0.30 -2.61 11.54
C TYR A 100 0.02 -3.19 12.93
N THR A 101 0.88 -2.91 13.90
CA THR A 101 0.59 -3.13 15.32
C THR A 101 -0.65 -2.32 15.71
N PHE A 102 -1.34 -2.79 16.76
CA PHE A 102 -2.53 -2.12 17.29
C PHE A 102 -2.25 -0.66 17.65
N GLU A 103 -1.10 -0.40 18.27
CA GLU A 103 -0.69 0.90 18.75
C GLU A 103 -0.43 1.87 17.59
N LYS A 104 0.24 1.41 16.53
CA LYS A 104 0.51 2.24 15.36
C LYS A 104 -0.79 2.60 14.62
N VAL A 105 -1.68 1.63 14.43
CA VAL A 105 -2.98 1.90 13.78
C VAL A 105 -3.86 2.79 14.65
N ALA A 106 -3.87 2.60 15.98
CA ALA A 106 -4.64 3.44 16.89
C ALA A 106 -4.15 4.90 16.82
N SER A 107 -2.83 5.10 16.84
CA SER A 107 -2.25 6.44 16.74
C SER A 107 -2.54 7.09 15.39
N GLU A 108 -2.45 6.35 14.29
CA GLU A 108 -2.66 6.93 12.96
C GLU A 108 -4.12 7.26 12.70
N LEU A 109 -5.02 6.34 13.05
CA LEU A 109 -6.44 6.44 12.70
C LEU A 109 -7.23 7.29 13.70
N LEU A 110 -6.90 7.17 15.00
CA LEU A 110 -7.64 7.81 16.10
C LEU A 110 -6.87 8.96 16.75
N GLY A 111 -5.57 9.13 16.46
CA GLY A 111 -4.71 10.11 17.14
C GLY A 111 -4.35 9.71 18.57
N GLU A 112 -4.59 8.45 18.97
CA GLU A 112 -4.39 7.99 20.34
C GLU A 112 -3.11 7.18 20.50
N GLN A 113 -2.26 7.62 21.42
CA GLN A 113 -1.11 6.84 21.88
C GLN A 113 -1.54 5.95 23.05
N SER A 114 -1.14 4.68 23.03
CA SER A 114 -1.44 3.74 24.11
C SER A 114 -0.19 2.93 24.49
N PRO A 115 -0.04 2.57 25.78
CA PRO A 115 1.06 1.73 26.20
C PRO A 115 0.88 0.30 25.68
N ASN A 116 1.98 -0.35 25.34
CA ASN A 116 2.03 -1.77 25.02
C ASN A 116 2.71 -2.52 26.18
N TYR A 117 2.17 -3.67 26.56
CA TYR A 117 2.67 -4.49 27.63
C TYR A 117 2.82 -5.94 27.16
N ALA A 118 3.92 -6.58 27.57
CA ALA A 118 4.10 -8.01 27.36
C ALA A 118 2.98 -8.81 28.04
N PRO A 119 2.45 -9.87 27.40
CA PRO A 119 1.40 -10.70 28.00
C PRO A 119 1.76 -11.28 29.37
N SER A 120 3.03 -11.58 29.62
CA SER A 120 3.54 -12.06 30.91
C SER A 120 3.34 -11.02 32.02
N HIS A 121 3.59 -9.73 31.76
CA HIS A 121 3.35 -8.67 32.75
C HIS A 121 1.87 -8.53 33.07
N LEU A 122 1.00 -8.58 32.05
CA LEU A 122 -0.45 -8.54 32.25
C LEU A 122 -0.95 -9.71 33.09
N ALA A 123 -0.44 -10.93 32.83
CA ALA A 123 -0.78 -12.11 33.61
C ALA A 123 -0.31 -11.99 35.07
N THR A 124 0.91 -11.53 35.31
CA THR A 124 1.44 -11.31 36.66
C THR A 124 0.61 -10.26 37.41
N TRP A 125 0.26 -9.14 36.77
CA TRP A 125 -0.62 -8.13 37.39
C TRP A 125 -2.00 -8.68 37.72
N PHE A 126 -2.56 -9.54 36.87
CA PHE A 126 -3.88 -10.10 37.08
C PHE A 126 -3.92 -11.15 38.20
N VAL A 127 -2.93 -12.04 38.26
CA VAL A 127 -2.91 -13.16 39.23
C VAL A 127 -2.30 -12.73 40.56
N ASN A 128 -1.09 -12.13 40.52
CA ASN A 128 -0.27 -11.85 41.70
C ASN A 128 -0.22 -10.37 42.09
N GLY A 129 -0.75 -9.47 41.25
CA GLY A 129 -0.68 -8.03 41.46
C GLY A 129 -1.61 -7.50 42.55
N SER A 130 -1.39 -6.25 42.96
CA SER A 130 -2.31 -5.50 43.83
C SER A 130 -3.71 -5.36 43.19
N ALA A 131 -4.72 -4.98 43.96
CA ALA A 131 -6.05 -4.70 43.43
C ALA A 131 -6.02 -3.67 42.28
N ILE A 132 -5.15 -2.66 42.39
CA ILE A 132 -5.00 -1.61 41.36
C ILE A 132 -4.28 -2.18 40.13
N ALA A 133 -3.26 -3.02 40.29
CA ALA A 133 -2.59 -3.70 39.18
C ALA A 133 -3.56 -4.64 38.42
N ARG A 134 -4.42 -5.38 39.14
CA ARG A 134 -5.49 -6.20 38.54
C ARG A 134 -6.47 -5.35 37.73
N ILE A 135 -6.96 -4.26 38.31
CA ILE A 135 -7.84 -3.30 37.61
C ILE A 135 -7.15 -2.73 36.37
N ARG A 136 -5.85 -2.42 36.45
CA ARG A 136 -5.05 -1.92 35.32
C ARG A 136 -4.99 -2.94 34.18
N ALA A 137 -4.73 -4.21 34.48
CA ALA A 137 -4.73 -5.28 33.48
C ALA A 137 -6.10 -5.41 32.79
N ILE A 138 -7.20 -5.40 33.56
CA ILE A 138 -8.57 -5.45 33.02
C ILE A 138 -8.87 -4.23 32.15
N ARG A 139 -8.53 -3.02 32.63
CA ARG A 139 -8.73 -1.77 31.87
C ARG A 139 -7.94 -1.77 30.56
N HIS A 140 -6.72 -2.29 30.55
CA HIS A 140 -5.90 -2.39 29.35
C HIS A 140 -6.58 -3.28 28.29
N VAL A 141 -7.06 -4.47 28.67
CA VAL A 141 -7.77 -5.38 27.75
C VAL A 141 -9.09 -4.74 27.26
N LEU A 142 -9.85 -4.12 28.16
CA LEU A 142 -11.11 -3.45 27.80
C LEU A 142 -10.89 -2.26 26.87
N TYR A 143 -9.84 -1.46 27.10
CA TYR A 143 -9.45 -0.37 26.23
C TYR A 143 -9.18 -0.90 24.82
N ARG A 144 -8.34 -1.93 24.69
CA ARG A 144 -8.05 -2.53 23.37
C ARG A 144 -9.30 -3.00 22.65
N ALA A 145 -10.21 -3.69 23.35
CA ALA A 145 -11.46 -4.18 22.76
C ALA A 145 -12.36 -3.02 22.27
N LYS A 146 -12.53 -1.96 23.07
CA LYS A 146 -13.32 -0.78 22.68
C LYS A 146 -12.69 -0.03 21.51
N THR A 147 -11.36 0.10 21.50
CA THR A 147 -10.63 0.79 20.45
C THR A 147 -10.74 0.05 19.10
N VAL A 148 -10.81 -1.29 19.09
CA VAL A 148 -11.09 -2.04 17.85
C VAL A 148 -12.42 -1.61 17.21
N LEU A 149 -13.47 -1.42 18.01
CA LEU A 149 -14.76 -0.94 17.52
C LEU A 149 -14.65 0.49 16.98
N ARG A 150 -13.93 1.38 17.70
CA ARG A 150 -13.69 2.76 17.26
C ARG A 150 -12.86 2.84 15.98
N MET A 151 -11.91 1.93 15.77
CA MET A 151 -11.15 1.82 14.52
C MET A 151 -12.08 1.44 13.36
N LEU A 152 -12.97 0.47 13.55
CA LEU A 152 -13.93 0.08 12.52
C LEU A 152 -14.88 1.22 12.17
N ASP A 153 -15.40 1.93 13.16
CA ASP A 153 -16.26 3.10 13.00
C ASP A 153 -15.53 4.23 12.24
N LYS A 154 -14.33 4.60 12.69
CA LYS A 154 -13.55 5.68 12.06
C LYS A 154 -13.09 5.36 10.63
N SER A 155 -12.82 4.09 10.32
CA SER A 155 -12.37 3.64 9.00
C SER A 155 -13.49 3.48 7.97
N ASP A 156 -14.75 3.47 8.43
CA ASP A 156 -15.95 3.34 7.61
C ASP A 156 -15.97 2.07 6.72
N VAL A 157 -15.17 1.05 7.07
CA VAL A 157 -14.98 -0.15 6.24
C VAL A 157 -16.27 -0.94 6.11
N ILE A 158 -17.07 -1.00 7.18
CA ILE A 158 -18.31 -1.78 7.21
C ILE A 158 -19.36 -1.11 6.33
N GLU A 159 -19.60 0.20 6.49
CA GLU A 159 -20.61 0.92 5.69
C GLU A 159 -20.22 0.93 4.20
N ARG A 160 -18.93 1.12 3.90
CA ARG A 160 -18.41 1.04 2.53
C ARG A 160 -18.56 -0.37 1.94
N ALA A 161 -18.30 -1.42 2.72
CA ALA A 161 -18.46 -2.79 2.26
C ALA A 161 -19.93 -3.17 1.99
N VAL A 162 -20.86 -2.73 2.84
CA VAL A 162 -22.31 -2.86 2.61
C VAL A 162 -22.71 -2.12 1.33
N SER A 163 -22.25 -0.88 1.18
CA SER A 163 -22.51 -0.05 0.01
C SER A 163 -22.02 -0.72 -1.29
N PHE A 164 -20.83 -1.30 -1.27
CA PHE A 164 -20.28 -2.07 -2.39
C PHE A 164 -21.07 -3.34 -2.66
N ALA A 165 -21.49 -4.07 -1.62
CA ALA A 165 -22.31 -5.27 -1.75
C ALA A 165 -23.63 -4.97 -2.48
N MET A 166 -24.28 -3.84 -2.15
CA MET A 166 -25.52 -3.41 -2.79
C MET A 166 -25.32 -3.02 -4.26
N VAL A 167 -24.27 -2.24 -4.58
CA VAL A 167 -23.99 -1.79 -5.95
C VAL A 167 -23.53 -2.93 -6.85
N ILE A 168 -22.66 -3.81 -6.36
CA ILE A 168 -22.09 -4.93 -7.14
C ILE A 168 -23.07 -6.11 -7.17
N GLY A 169 -23.91 -6.26 -6.15
CA GLY A 169 -24.79 -7.40 -5.94
C GLY A 169 -24.05 -8.66 -5.48
N ILE A 170 -23.11 -8.56 -4.55
CA ILE A 170 -22.45 -9.74 -3.97
C ILE A 170 -22.62 -9.75 -2.45
N ASP A 171 -22.39 -10.89 -1.80
CA ASP A 171 -22.48 -10.96 -0.35
C ASP A 171 -21.43 -10.05 0.34
N PHE A 172 -21.80 -9.53 1.50
CA PHE A 172 -20.97 -8.60 2.30
C PHE A 172 -19.55 -9.12 2.52
N HIS A 173 -19.41 -10.39 2.89
CA HIS A 173 -18.10 -10.97 3.17
C HIS A 173 -17.25 -11.15 1.91
N SER A 174 -17.86 -11.44 0.76
CA SER A 174 -17.17 -11.49 -0.52
C SER A 174 -16.62 -10.14 -0.97
N VAL A 175 -17.26 -9.01 -0.61
CA VAL A 175 -16.69 -7.68 -0.87
C VAL A 175 -15.31 -7.55 -0.22
N LEU A 176 -15.17 -7.99 1.03
CA LEU A 176 -13.95 -7.89 1.81
C LEU A 176 -12.88 -8.90 1.41
N THR A 177 -13.29 -10.09 0.94
CA THR A 177 -12.38 -11.25 0.81
C THR A 177 -12.12 -11.72 -0.61
N ARG A 178 -13.04 -11.49 -1.54
CA ARG A 178 -12.94 -11.96 -2.93
C ARG A 178 -12.31 -10.90 -3.83
N GLY A 179 -11.64 -11.38 -4.87
CA GLY A 179 -10.95 -10.53 -5.84
C GLY A 179 -11.89 -9.80 -6.80
N SER A 180 -11.30 -8.96 -7.64
CA SER A 180 -12.01 -8.11 -8.61
C SER A 180 -12.83 -8.87 -9.64
N GLN A 181 -12.40 -10.07 -10.07
CA GLN A 181 -13.09 -10.84 -11.11
C GLN A 181 -14.55 -11.16 -10.75
N LEU A 182 -14.83 -11.56 -9.50
CA LEU A 182 -16.19 -11.87 -9.05
C LEU A 182 -17.12 -10.64 -9.17
N ARG A 183 -16.57 -9.44 -8.97
CA ARG A 183 -17.34 -8.19 -9.03
C ARG A 183 -17.78 -7.89 -10.46
N VAL A 184 -16.88 -8.08 -11.43
CA VAL A 184 -17.17 -7.90 -12.86
C VAL A 184 -18.17 -8.96 -13.32
N GLU A 185 -17.95 -10.23 -12.97
CA GLU A 185 -18.85 -11.33 -13.34
C GLU A 185 -20.26 -11.14 -12.81
N SER A 186 -20.39 -10.73 -11.54
CA SER A 186 -21.70 -10.57 -10.92
C SER A 186 -22.55 -9.54 -11.66
N LEU A 187 -21.95 -8.43 -12.11
CA LEU A 187 -22.64 -7.39 -12.87
C LEU A 187 -22.88 -7.83 -14.32
N MET A 188 -21.84 -8.33 -14.99
CA MET A 188 -21.94 -8.79 -16.37
C MET A 188 -23.01 -9.86 -16.53
N ALA A 189 -23.11 -10.82 -15.60
CA ALA A 189 -24.13 -11.88 -15.63
C ALA A 189 -25.56 -11.33 -15.47
N ARG A 190 -25.79 -10.31 -14.62
CA ARG A 190 -27.11 -9.67 -14.48
C ARG A 190 -27.51 -8.89 -15.73
N ILE A 191 -26.54 -8.31 -16.41
CA ILE A 191 -26.76 -7.57 -17.65
C ILE A 191 -26.93 -8.53 -18.83
N ALA A 192 -26.27 -9.70 -18.79
CA ALA A 192 -26.32 -10.73 -19.83
C ALA A 192 -27.63 -11.53 -19.82
N HIS A 193 -28.14 -11.85 -18.63
CA HIS A 193 -29.27 -12.76 -18.46
C HIS A 193 -30.58 -12.31 -19.16
N PRO A 194 -31.02 -11.03 -19.06
CA PRO A 194 -32.23 -10.56 -19.76
C PRO A 194 -32.15 -10.67 -21.28
N GLU A 195 -30.94 -10.71 -21.85
CA GLU A 195 -30.72 -10.83 -23.29
C GLU A 195 -30.42 -12.26 -23.74
N LEU A 196 -30.62 -13.24 -22.85
CA LEU A 196 -30.45 -14.66 -23.13
C LEU A 196 -29.02 -15.03 -23.56
N TYR A 197 -28.02 -14.25 -23.12
CA TYR A 197 -26.62 -14.62 -23.30
C TYR A 197 -26.24 -15.80 -22.40
N MET A 198 -25.41 -16.69 -22.95
CA MET A 198 -24.74 -17.75 -22.19
C MET A 198 -23.27 -17.38 -22.01
N LEU A 199 -22.82 -17.31 -20.75
CA LEU A 199 -21.44 -16.99 -20.42
C LEU A 199 -20.59 -18.28 -20.39
N PRO A 200 -19.54 -18.38 -21.22
CA PRO A 200 -18.66 -19.56 -21.22
C PRO A 200 -17.85 -19.67 -19.92
N SER A 201 -17.57 -20.91 -19.52
CA SER A 201 -16.79 -21.26 -18.32
C SER A 201 -15.61 -22.17 -18.68
N PRO A 202 -14.47 -21.62 -19.12
CA PRO A 202 -13.30 -22.39 -19.52
C PRO A 202 -12.63 -23.14 -18.37
N THR A 203 -11.99 -24.26 -18.71
CA THR A 203 -11.08 -24.96 -17.80
C THR A 203 -9.73 -24.23 -17.70
N LYS A 204 -8.90 -24.60 -16.72
CA LYS A 204 -7.56 -24.01 -16.57
C LYS A 204 -6.66 -24.34 -17.76
N GLU A 205 -6.82 -25.53 -18.32
CA GLU A 205 -6.08 -26.00 -19.49
C GLU A 205 -6.46 -25.17 -20.73
N GLN A 206 -7.76 -24.91 -20.93
CA GLN A 206 -8.25 -24.04 -22.00
C GLN A 206 -7.71 -22.62 -21.88
N VAL A 207 -7.71 -22.05 -20.66
CA VAL A 207 -7.10 -20.74 -20.38
C VAL A 207 -5.60 -20.74 -20.66
N ALA A 208 -4.89 -21.81 -20.33
CA ALA A 208 -3.45 -21.91 -20.60
C ALA A 208 -3.11 -22.07 -22.10
N GLN A 209 -4.05 -22.57 -22.90
CA GLN A 209 -3.89 -22.79 -24.35
C GLN A 209 -4.25 -21.57 -25.21
N GLN A 210 -4.76 -20.48 -24.62
CA GLN A 210 -5.05 -19.25 -25.36
C GLN A 210 -3.76 -18.60 -25.89
N ARG A 211 -3.89 -17.71 -26.88
CA ARG A 211 -2.75 -16.94 -27.39
C ARG A 211 -2.10 -16.09 -26.28
N ALA A 212 -0.79 -15.88 -26.36
CA ALA A 212 -0.11 -14.95 -25.47
C ALA A 212 -0.50 -13.50 -25.82
N ALA A 213 -0.47 -12.60 -24.84
CA ALA A 213 -0.68 -11.18 -25.11
C ALA A 213 0.51 -10.60 -25.88
N GLU A 214 0.23 -9.93 -27.00
CA GLU A 214 1.23 -9.38 -27.91
C GLU A 214 1.34 -7.86 -27.77
N CYS A 215 0.25 -7.20 -27.35
CA CYS A 215 0.20 -5.75 -27.27
C CYS A 215 0.67 -5.25 -25.90
N LEU A 216 1.62 -4.32 -25.92
CA LEU A 216 2.13 -3.64 -24.72
C LEU A 216 1.64 -2.19 -24.68
N PRO A 217 1.25 -1.68 -23.49
CA PRO A 217 0.89 -0.29 -23.35
C PRO A 217 2.11 0.62 -23.55
N LEU A 218 1.87 1.84 -24.04
CA LEU A 218 2.95 2.79 -24.30
C LEU A 218 3.43 3.46 -23.00
N VAL A 219 4.71 3.27 -22.68
CA VAL A 219 5.40 4.04 -21.63
C VAL A 219 6.63 4.69 -22.23
N ILE A 220 6.53 5.99 -22.46
CA ILE A 220 7.59 6.82 -23.05
C ILE A 220 8.74 6.92 -22.04
N GLU A 221 9.98 6.83 -22.52
CA GLU A 221 11.13 7.08 -21.65
C GLU A 221 11.11 8.54 -21.20
N PRO A 222 11.14 8.84 -19.89
CA PRO A 222 11.22 10.21 -19.44
C PRO A 222 12.54 10.82 -19.88
N GLN A 223 12.51 12.09 -20.27
CA GLN A 223 13.72 12.89 -20.36
C GLN A 223 14.21 13.19 -18.94
N SER A 224 15.17 12.39 -18.45
CA SER A 224 15.65 12.47 -17.08
C SER A 224 16.35 13.80 -16.81
N ARG A 225 15.71 14.69 -16.05
CA ARG A 225 16.22 16.03 -15.74
C ARG A 225 15.46 16.68 -14.57
N TYR A 226 16.09 17.68 -13.97
CA TYR A 226 15.43 18.73 -13.20
C TYR A 226 14.82 19.80 -14.11
N TYR A 227 13.51 20.03 -13.98
CA TYR A 227 12.72 21.01 -14.71
C TYR A 227 12.33 22.16 -13.77
N THR A 228 12.82 23.35 -14.04
CA THR A 228 12.45 24.60 -13.34
C THR A 228 11.19 25.24 -13.92
N ASP A 229 10.97 25.04 -15.23
CA ASP A 229 9.80 25.52 -15.95
C ASP A 229 8.59 24.59 -15.69
N PRO A 230 7.34 25.09 -15.91
CA PRO A 230 6.14 24.30 -15.70
C PRO A 230 6.10 23.03 -16.54
N VAL A 231 5.73 21.91 -15.92
CA VAL A 231 5.38 20.65 -16.60
C VAL A 231 3.90 20.37 -16.37
N VAL A 232 3.10 20.46 -17.43
CA VAL A 232 1.66 20.17 -17.41
C VAL A 232 1.44 18.66 -17.45
N VAL A 233 0.55 18.16 -16.61
CA VAL A 233 0.13 16.75 -16.61
C VAL A 233 -1.31 16.65 -17.11
N LEU A 234 -1.47 15.90 -18.20
CA LEU A 234 -2.77 15.54 -18.77
C LEU A 234 -2.99 14.03 -18.59
N ASP A 235 -4.22 13.61 -18.33
CA ASP A 235 -4.57 12.21 -18.08
C ASP A 235 -5.92 11.84 -18.71
N PHE A 236 -5.99 10.69 -19.38
CA PHE A 236 -7.23 10.21 -19.99
C PHE A 236 -8.19 9.68 -18.93
N GLN A 237 -9.43 10.17 -18.94
CA GLN A 237 -10.43 9.72 -18.00
C GLN A 237 -10.88 8.29 -18.32
N SER A 238 -10.44 7.32 -17.50
CA SER A 238 -10.83 5.91 -17.64
C SER A 238 -10.56 5.39 -19.05
N LEU A 239 -9.31 5.52 -19.53
CA LEU A 239 -8.91 5.26 -20.91
C LEU A 239 -9.47 3.94 -21.48
N TYR A 240 -9.15 2.80 -20.86
CA TYR A 240 -9.60 1.49 -21.36
C TYR A 240 -11.12 1.32 -21.34
N PRO A 241 -11.85 1.65 -20.25
CA PRO A 241 -13.31 1.69 -20.28
C PRO A 241 -13.88 2.54 -21.42
N SER A 242 -13.31 3.72 -21.66
CA SER A 242 -13.78 4.64 -22.70
C SER A 242 -13.53 4.08 -24.11
N ILE A 243 -12.40 3.40 -24.33
CA ILE A 243 -12.08 2.71 -25.60
C ILE A 243 -13.07 1.55 -25.85
N ILE A 244 -13.35 0.75 -24.82
CA ILE A 244 -14.31 -0.36 -24.92
C ILE A 244 -15.68 0.15 -25.39
N ILE A 245 -16.13 1.29 -24.85
CA ILE A 245 -17.40 1.91 -25.22
C ILE A 245 -17.32 2.49 -26.64
N ALA A 246 -16.31 3.32 -26.92
CA ALA A 246 -16.20 4.08 -28.15
C ALA A 246 -16.09 3.18 -29.40
N TYR A 247 -15.31 2.09 -29.31
CA TYR A 247 -15.09 1.17 -30.42
C TYR A 247 -15.92 -0.12 -30.32
N ASN A 248 -16.84 -0.22 -29.36
CA ASN A 248 -17.74 -1.36 -29.16
C ASN A 248 -17.03 -2.71 -28.98
N TYR A 249 -15.88 -2.72 -28.28
CA TYR A 249 -15.09 -3.94 -28.07
C TYR A 249 -15.73 -4.86 -27.03
N CYS A 250 -16.18 -6.04 -27.44
CA CYS A 250 -16.82 -6.99 -26.55
C CYS A 250 -16.72 -8.43 -27.06
N TYR A 251 -16.83 -9.40 -26.15
CA TYR A 251 -17.06 -10.82 -26.47
C TYR A 251 -18.23 -11.00 -27.45
N SER A 252 -19.32 -10.25 -27.25
CA SER A 252 -20.57 -10.36 -28.03
C SER A 252 -20.56 -9.68 -29.39
N THR A 253 -19.50 -8.93 -29.71
CA THR A 253 -19.36 -8.14 -30.94
C THR A 253 -18.14 -8.52 -31.78
N CYS A 254 -17.22 -9.31 -31.22
CA CYS A 254 -16.00 -9.77 -31.90
C CYS A 254 -16.32 -10.83 -32.97
N LEU A 255 -15.73 -10.67 -34.17
CA LEU A 255 -15.90 -11.56 -35.32
C LEU A 255 -14.63 -12.37 -35.65
N GLY A 256 -13.55 -12.20 -34.88
CA GLY A 256 -12.25 -12.85 -35.11
C GLY A 256 -11.24 -11.96 -35.83
N SER A 257 -10.03 -12.48 -36.05
CA SER A 257 -8.91 -11.75 -36.67
C SER A 257 -8.99 -11.78 -38.19
N LEU A 258 -8.71 -10.66 -38.85
CA LEU A 258 -8.61 -10.56 -40.31
C LEU A 258 -7.58 -11.54 -40.90
N GLU A 259 -6.46 -11.77 -40.19
CA GLU A 259 -5.39 -12.67 -40.63
C GLU A 259 -5.84 -14.14 -40.71
N ASP A 260 -6.73 -14.55 -39.80
CA ASP A 260 -7.25 -15.92 -39.80
C ASP A 260 -8.12 -16.17 -41.06
N PHE A 261 -8.69 -15.11 -41.66
CA PHE A 261 -9.46 -15.19 -42.91
C PHE A 261 -8.59 -15.03 -44.17
N SER A 262 -7.46 -14.33 -44.09
CA SER A 262 -6.58 -14.06 -45.25
C SER A 262 -5.55 -15.18 -45.52
N THR A 263 -5.05 -15.85 -44.48
CA THR A 263 -3.97 -16.84 -44.61
C THR A 263 -4.43 -18.24 -45.02
N ARG A 264 -5.67 -18.63 -44.70
CA ARG A 264 -6.23 -19.96 -45.02
C ARG A 264 -7.06 -20.01 -46.31
N SER A 265 -7.28 -18.86 -46.94
CA SER A 265 -7.96 -18.72 -48.24
C SER A 265 -7.00 -18.84 -49.44
N ALA A 266 -5.69 -18.86 -49.21
CA ALA A 266 -4.67 -19.15 -50.23
C ALA A 266 -4.53 -20.67 -50.45
N GLY A 267 -5.47 -21.28 -51.20
CA GLY A 267 -5.27 -22.60 -51.83
C GLY A 267 -6.24 -23.73 -51.47
N LEU A 268 -7.29 -23.50 -50.66
CA LEU A 268 -8.31 -24.50 -50.33
C LEU A 268 -9.69 -24.17 -50.95
N PRO A 269 -10.42 -25.15 -51.51
CA PRO A 269 -11.71 -24.91 -52.16
C PRO A 269 -12.76 -24.35 -51.20
N ALA A 270 -13.72 -23.57 -51.72
CA ALA A 270 -14.79 -22.88 -50.97
C ALA A 270 -15.59 -23.79 -50.01
N SER A 271 -15.66 -25.09 -50.29
CA SER A 271 -16.32 -26.12 -49.47
C SER A 271 -15.57 -26.45 -48.17
N SER A 272 -14.31 -26.05 -48.03
CA SER A 272 -13.44 -26.32 -46.86
C SER A 272 -13.43 -25.18 -45.84
N TRP A 273 -14.23 -24.13 -46.05
CA TRP A 273 -14.26 -22.91 -45.22
C TRP A 273 -15.02 -23.11 -43.89
N ASN A 274 -15.34 -24.35 -43.54
CA ASN A 274 -15.95 -24.76 -42.26
C ASN A 274 -14.91 -24.90 -41.13
N ALA A 275 -13.83 -24.10 -41.14
CA ALA A 275 -12.81 -24.12 -40.11
C ALA A 275 -13.14 -23.07 -39.04
N SER A 276 -13.34 -23.50 -37.81
CA SER A 276 -13.58 -22.58 -36.69
C SER A 276 -12.40 -21.62 -36.49
N HIS A 277 -12.71 -20.34 -36.30
CA HIS A 277 -11.73 -19.32 -35.94
C HIS A 277 -11.58 -19.28 -34.42
N ARG A 278 -10.36 -19.34 -33.87
CA ARG A 278 -10.19 -19.37 -32.42
C ARG A 278 -10.27 -17.95 -31.85
N LEU A 279 -11.16 -17.72 -30.90
CA LEU A 279 -11.20 -16.51 -30.07
C LEU A 279 -10.98 -16.91 -28.61
N GLY A 280 -9.81 -16.56 -28.08
CA GLY A 280 -9.36 -17.00 -26.76
C GLY A 280 -9.27 -18.52 -26.70
N TYR A 281 -10.23 -19.13 -26.02
CA TYR A 281 -10.36 -20.58 -25.86
C TYR A 281 -11.58 -21.17 -26.58
N THR A 282 -12.36 -20.34 -27.29
CA THR A 282 -13.57 -20.76 -28.00
C THR A 282 -13.38 -20.76 -29.51
N ASP A 283 -14.17 -21.60 -30.18
CA ASP A 283 -14.29 -21.64 -31.63
C ASP A 283 -15.45 -20.73 -32.09
N LEU A 284 -15.15 -19.76 -32.96
CA LEU A 284 -16.11 -18.89 -33.61
C LEU A 284 -16.53 -19.48 -34.96
N PRO A 285 -17.83 -19.81 -35.14
CA PRO A 285 -18.36 -20.27 -36.42
C PRO A 285 -18.66 -19.06 -37.33
N MET A 286 -17.63 -18.36 -37.79
CA MET A 286 -17.77 -17.25 -38.74
C MET A 286 -17.49 -17.72 -40.16
N THR A 287 -18.43 -17.46 -41.08
CA THR A 287 -18.28 -17.78 -42.51
C THR A 287 -18.04 -16.52 -43.34
N SER A 288 -17.42 -16.67 -44.50
CA SER A 288 -17.13 -15.53 -45.37
C SER A 288 -18.37 -14.92 -46.03
N HIS A 289 -19.43 -15.70 -46.18
CA HIS A 289 -20.73 -15.16 -46.57
C HIS A 289 -21.27 -14.18 -45.51
N MET A 290 -21.19 -14.55 -44.22
CA MET A 290 -21.58 -13.66 -43.13
C MET A 290 -20.70 -12.40 -43.06
N LEU A 291 -19.38 -12.53 -43.26
CA LEU A 291 -18.48 -11.37 -43.31
C LEU A 291 -18.84 -10.42 -44.45
N ASN A 292 -19.15 -10.94 -45.65
CA ASN A 292 -19.53 -10.10 -46.78
C ASN A 292 -20.86 -9.36 -46.54
N MET A 293 -21.82 -10.00 -45.86
CA MET A 293 -23.06 -9.33 -45.44
C MET A 293 -22.82 -8.22 -44.40
N LEU A 294 -21.80 -8.38 -43.56
CA LEU A 294 -21.50 -7.47 -42.45
C LEU A 294 -20.49 -6.37 -42.80
N LYS A 295 -19.90 -6.37 -44.01
CA LYS A 295 -18.78 -5.49 -44.39
C LYS A 295 -18.97 -4.01 -44.03
N ASP A 296 -20.18 -3.47 -44.22
CA ASP A 296 -20.48 -2.05 -43.97
C ASP A 296 -20.71 -1.74 -42.48
N TYR A 297 -20.89 -2.80 -41.67
CA TYR A 297 -21.15 -2.79 -40.24
C TYR A 297 -19.97 -3.27 -39.40
N ILE A 298 -18.77 -3.37 -39.98
CA ILE A 298 -17.55 -3.78 -39.26
C ILE A 298 -16.68 -2.58 -38.94
N THR A 299 -16.07 -2.63 -37.75
CA THR A 299 -14.96 -1.78 -37.31
C THR A 299 -13.77 -2.70 -37.04
N ILE A 300 -12.61 -2.35 -37.60
CA ILE A 300 -11.39 -3.13 -37.46
C ILE A 300 -10.49 -2.40 -36.46
N SER A 301 -10.05 -3.11 -35.42
CA SER A 301 -9.10 -2.58 -34.45
C SER A 301 -7.68 -2.55 -35.03
N PRO A 302 -6.75 -1.81 -34.42
CA PRO A 302 -5.41 -1.63 -35.00
C PRO A 302 -4.57 -2.92 -35.01
N ASN A 303 -4.92 -3.93 -34.21
CA ASN A 303 -4.34 -5.27 -34.24
C ASN A 303 -5.06 -6.24 -35.20
N GLY A 304 -5.94 -5.73 -36.07
CA GLY A 304 -6.61 -6.53 -37.11
C GLY A 304 -7.82 -7.35 -36.63
N LEU A 305 -8.29 -7.13 -35.40
CA LEU A 305 -9.48 -7.81 -34.87
C LEU A 305 -10.76 -7.09 -35.34
N MET A 306 -11.75 -7.86 -35.79
CA MET A 306 -12.98 -7.31 -36.34
C MET A 306 -14.10 -7.27 -35.29
N PHE A 307 -14.82 -6.16 -35.22
CA PHE A 307 -15.97 -5.97 -34.35
C PHE A 307 -17.17 -5.42 -35.14
N VAL A 308 -18.39 -5.78 -34.74
CA VAL A 308 -19.60 -5.16 -35.31
C VAL A 308 -19.84 -3.76 -34.72
N LYS A 309 -20.37 -2.86 -35.55
CA LYS A 309 -20.77 -1.50 -35.13
C LYS A 309 -21.96 -1.54 -34.16
N PRO A 310 -22.08 -0.55 -33.25
CA PRO A 310 -23.21 -0.45 -32.31
C PRO A 310 -24.59 -0.45 -32.95
N SER A 311 -24.71 0.01 -34.20
CA SER A 311 -25.96 0.04 -34.96
C SER A 311 -26.57 -1.34 -35.18
N LEU A 312 -25.75 -2.39 -35.28
CA LEU A 312 -26.20 -3.77 -35.41
C LEU A 312 -26.35 -4.44 -34.04
N ARG A 313 -25.35 -4.28 -33.17
CA ARG A 313 -25.36 -4.83 -31.82
C ARG A 313 -24.49 -3.99 -30.90
N LYS A 314 -25.09 -3.54 -29.79
CA LYS A 314 -24.35 -2.93 -28.69
C LYS A 314 -23.70 -4.03 -27.85
N GLY A 315 -22.39 -3.94 -27.64
CA GLY A 315 -21.64 -4.94 -26.89
C GLY A 315 -21.98 -4.93 -25.40
N LEU A 316 -22.04 -6.12 -24.81
CA LEU A 316 -22.33 -6.32 -23.39
C LEU A 316 -21.40 -5.51 -22.45
N LEU A 317 -20.09 -5.54 -22.71
CA LEU A 317 -19.09 -4.79 -21.92
C LEU A 317 -19.26 -3.28 -22.07
N GLY A 318 -19.49 -2.81 -23.30
CA GLY A 318 -19.72 -1.40 -23.60
C GLY A 318 -20.96 -0.87 -22.88
N ARG A 319 -22.08 -1.61 -22.90
CA ARG A 319 -23.28 -1.24 -22.13
C ARG A 319 -23.00 -1.20 -20.64
N MET A 320 -22.41 -2.26 -20.08
CA MET A 320 -22.10 -2.32 -18.64
C MET A 320 -21.26 -1.12 -18.21
N LEU A 321 -20.17 -0.81 -18.93
CA LEU A 321 -19.30 0.30 -18.60
C LEU A 321 -19.98 1.66 -18.77
N GLN A 322 -20.84 1.80 -19.79
CA GLN A 322 -21.62 3.02 -19.99
C GLN A 322 -22.57 3.27 -18.81
N GLU A 323 -23.34 2.27 -18.38
CA GLU A 323 -24.23 2.37 -17.22
C GLU A 323 -23.46 2.73 -15.93
N LEU A 324 -22.27 2.12 -15.74
CA LEU A 324 -21.42 2.43 -14.58
C LEU A 324 -20.91 3.88 -14.60
N ILE A 325 -20.49 4.40 -15.77
CA ILE A 325 -20.00 5.78 -15.91
C ILE A 325 -21.13 6.79 -15.73
N GLU A 326 -22.30 6.55 -16.33
CA GLU A 326 -23.48 7.42 -16.23
C GLU A 326 -24.02 7.45 -14.80
N THR A 327 -24.17 6.30 -14.16
CA THR A 327 -24.58 6.20 -12.75
C THR A 327 -23.59 6.92 -11.84
N ARG A 328 -22.28 6.79 -12.11
CA ARG A 328 -21.25 7.50 -11.35
C ARG A 328 -21.35 9.01 -11.53
N ALA A 329 -21.63 9.50 -12.74
CA ALA A 329 -21.84 10.92 -12.99
C ALA A 329 -23.06 11.44 -12.22
N MET A 330 -24.19 10.72 -12.26
CA MET A 330 -25.39 11.02 -11.49
C MET A 330 -25.11 11.12 -9.99
N ILE A 331 -24.36 10.17 -9.41
CA ILE A 331 -24.00 10.18 -7.99
C ILE A 331 -23.13 11.39 -7.65
N LYS A 332 -22.15 11.73 -8.49
CA LYS A 332 -21.31 12.92 -8.27
C LYS A 332 -22.11 14.21 -8.33
N ASP A 333 -23.09 14.30 -9.21
CA ASP A 333 -23.97 15.47 -9.28
C ASP A 333 -24.91 15.54 -8.07
N ALA A 334 -25.42 14.40 -7.61
CA ALA A 334 -26.18 14.32 -6.36
C ALA A 334 -25.33 14.76 -5.15
N MET A 335 -24.05 14.37 -5.10
CA MET A 335 -23.12 14.80 -4.05
C MET A 335 -22.99 16.33 -4.02
N LYS A 336 -22.77 16.96 -5.18
CA LYS A 336 -22.63 18.42 -5.27
C LYS A 336 -23.89 19.17 -4.83
N ARG A 337 -25.08 18.63 -5.14
CA ARG A 337 -26.36 19.30 -4.87
C ARG A 337 -26.87 19.10 -3.44
N TRP A 338 -26.68 17.90 -2.87
CA TRP A 338 -27.41 17.47 -1.68
C TRP A 338 -26.54 17.16 -0.46
N CYS A 339 -25.21 17.10 -0.61
CA CYS A 339 -24.31 16.77 0.51
C CYS A 339 -23.82 17.97 1.32
N ALA A 340 -24.15 19.20 0.92
CA ALA A 340 -23.80 20.38 1.69
C ALA A 340 -24.39 20.27 3.12
N GLY A 341 -23.53 20.17 4.14
CA GLY A 341 -23.92 20.00 5.54
C GLY A 341 -24.40 18.59 5.94
N ASN A 342 -24.36 17.60 5.05
CA ASN A 342 -24.79 16.22 5.33
C ASN A 342 -23.65 15.22 5.13
N GLU A 343 -22.80 15.10 6.15
CA GLU A 343 -21.62 14.23 6.14
C GLU A 343 -21.95 12.73 5.98
N PRO A 344 -22.97 12.16 6.65
CA PRO A 344 -23.34 10.75 6.44
C PRO A 344 -23.75 10.46 5.00
N LEU A 345 -24.53 11.36 4.38
CA LEU A 345 -24.91 11.20 2.98
C LEU A 345 -23.70 11.33 2.06
N HIS A 346 -22.81 12.28 2.33
CA HIS A 346 -21.57 12.46 1.58
C HIS A 346 -20.72 11.17 1.57
N ARG A 347 -20.48 10.59 2.75
CA ARG A 347 -19.71 9.33 2.91
C ARG A 347 -20.31 8.17 2.13
N LYS A 348 -21.64 8.02 2.20
CA LYS A 348 -22.37 6.97 1.48
C LYS A 348 -22.27 7.12 -0.04
N LEU A 349 -22.52 8.32 -0.56
CA LEU A 349 -22.44 8.59 -2.01
C LEU A 349 -21.00 8.52 -2.52
N ASP A 350 -20.02 8.97 -1.74
CA ASP A 350 -18.60 8.82 -2.09
C ASP A 350 -18.18 7.35 -2.15
N SER A 351 -18.63 6.54 -1.19
CA SER A 351 -18.46 5.09 -1.27
C SER A 351 -19.05 4.52 -2.56
N TRP A 352 -20.29 4.87 -2.93
CA TRP A 352 -20.87 4.39 -4.19
C TRP A 352 -20.06 4.80 -5.43
N GLN A 353 -19.63 6.06 -5.55
CA GLN A 353 -18.86 6.49 -6.72
C GLN A 353 -17.47 5.82 -6.80
N LEU A 354 -16.84 5.55 -5.65
CA LEU A 354 -15.58 4.79 -5.58
C LEU A 354 -15.77 3.34 -6.01
N GLY A 355 -16.86 2.70 -5.56
CA GLY A 355 -17.22 1.33 -5.95
C GLY A 355 -17.39 1.20 -7.46
N LEU A 356 -18.15 2.12 -8.08
CA LEU A 356 -18.35 2.16 -9.54
C LEU A 356 -17.02 2.38 -10.29
N LYS A 357 -16.20 3.34 -9.83
CA LYS A 357 -14.86 3.60 -10.41
C LYS A 357 -13.99 2.35 -10.39
N LEU A 358 -13.98 1.64 -9.27
CA LEU A 358 -13.18 0.44 -9.09
C LEU A 358 -13.59 -0.66 -10.08
N ILE A 359 -14.89 -0.88 -10.27
CA ILE A 359 -15.43 -1.89 -11.21
C ILE A 359 -15.03 -1.56 -12.64
N SER A 360 -15.17 -0.31 -13.06
CA SER A 360 -14.77 0.14 -14.41
C SER A 360 -13.28 -0.14 -14.65
N ASN A 361 -12.41 0.19 -13.70
CA ASN A 361 -10.97 0.00 -13.83
C ASN A 361 -10.55 -1.47 -13.90
N VAL A 362 -11.26 -2.38 -13.21
CA VAL A 362 -10.92 -3.81 -13.22
C VAL A 362 -11.56 -4.59 -14.37
N THR A 363 -12.48 -3.99 -15.13
CA THR A 363 -13.19 -4.66 -16.24
C THR A 363 -12.24 -5.07 -17.35
N TYR A 364 -11.33 -4.19 -17.77
CA TYR A 364 -10.27 -4.56 -18.73
C TYR A 364 -9.41 -5.71 -18.19
N GLY A 365 -9.01 -5.64 -16.92
CA GLY A 365 -8.20 -6.68 -16.28
C GLY A 365 -8.91 -8.04 -16.17
N TYR A 366 -10.24 -8.07 -16.23
CA TYR A 366 -11.01 -9.31 -16.32
C TYR A 366 -10.87 -9.96 -17.70
N VAL A 367 -10.95 -9.16 -18.77
CA VAL A 367 -10.78 -9.61 -20.17
C VAL A 367 -9.35 -10.13 -20.41
N GLY A 368 -8.34 -9.40 -19.93
CA GLY A 368 -6.91 -9.75 -20.12
C GLY A 368 -6.32 -10.73 -19.10
N ALA A 369 -7.14 -11.44 -18.30
CA ALA A 369 -6.64 -12.28 -17.21
C ALA A 369 -6.06 -13.64 -17.67
N SER A 370 -4.88 -13.66 -18.30
CA SER A 370 -4.38 -14.88 -18.97
C SER A 370 -3.98 -16.05 -18.07
N PHE A 371 -3.64 -15.81 -16.79
CA PHE A 371 -3.15 -16.87 -15.89
C PHE A 371 -4.24 -17.48 -15.00
N SER A 372 -5.14 -16.65 -14.47
CA SER A 372 -6.18 -17.06 -13.51
C SER A 372 -7.55 -16.49 -13.85
N GLY A 373 -7.74 -16.11 -15.11
CA GLY A 373 -9.00 -15.59 -15.62
C GLY A 373 -10.08 -16.65 -15.63
N ARG A 374 -11.32 -16.20 -15.41
CA ARG A 374 -12.51 -17.03 -15.48
C ARG A 374 -13.22 -16.96 -16.82
N MET A 375 -13.06 -15.86 -17.57
CA MET A 375 -13.53 -15.73 -18.95
C MET A 375 -12.56 -14.84 -19.77
N PRO A 376 -11.26 -15.17 -19.84
CA PRO A 376 -10.28 -14.30 -20.50
C PRO A 376 -10.43 -14.36 -22.03
N CYS A 377 -10.10 -13.26 -22.70
CA CYS A 377 -9.94 -13.19 -24.14
C CYS A 377 -8.80 -12.20 -24.44
N VAL A 378 -7.61 -12.75 -24.68
CA VAL A 378 -6.38 -11.97 -24.88
C VAL A 378 -6.47 -11.09 -26.12
N GLU A 379 -7.12 -11.57 -27.18
CA GLU A 379 -7.25 -10.85 -28.45
C GLU A 379 -8.03 -9.54 -28.28
N ILE A 380 -9.12 -9.57 -27.50
CA ILE A 380 -9.89 -8.36 -27.18
C ILE A 380 -9.09 -7.45 -26.23
N ALA A 381 -8.39 -8.02 -25.25
CA ALA A 381 -7.52 -7.24 -24.37
C ALA A 381 -6.43 -6.50 -25.15
N ASP A 382 -5.80 -7.16 -26.11
CA ASP A 382 -4.79 -6.61 -27.00
C ASP A 382 -5.36 -5.50 -27.89
N ALA A 383 -6.56 -5.69 -28.45
CA ALA A 383 -7.25 -4.66 -29.22
C ALA A 383 -7.49 -3.39 -28.38
N ILE A 384 -7.87 -3.54 -27.11
CA ILE A 384 -8.06 -2.42 -26.17
C ILE A 384 -6.73 -1.70 -25.91
N VAL A 385 -5.67 -2.44 -25.59
CA VAL A 385 -4.34 -1.88 -25.30
C VAL A 385 -3.77 -1.15 -26.51
N GLN A 386 -3.84 -1.77 -27.68
CA GLN A 386 -3.31 -1.20 -28.92
C GLN A 386 -4.07 0.07 -29.32
N SER A 387 -5.39 0.07 -29.21
CA SER A 387 -6.20 1.28 -29.48
C SER A 387 -5.88 2.40 -28.49
N GLY A 388 -5.58 2.07 -27.23
CA GLY A 388 -5.16 3.05 -26.22
C GLY A 388 -3.79 3.63 -26.50
N ARG A 389 -2.86 2.78 -26.94
CA ARG A 389 -1.55 3.22 -27.42
C ARG A 389 -1.67 4.16 -28.62
N GLU A 390 -2.46 3.80 -29.62
CA GLU A 390 -2.67 4.66 -30.80
C GLU A 390 -3.32 6.00 -30.41
N THR A 391 -4.29 5.99 -29.50
CA THR A 391 -4.92 7.20 -28.95
C THR A 391 -3.88 8.13 -28.32
N LEU A 392 -2.95 7.58 -27.54
CA LEU A 392 -1.86 8.35 -26.92
C LEU A 392 -0.87 8.86 -27.97
N GLU A 393 -0.49 8.05 -28.95
CA GLU A 393 0.39 8.44 -30.05
C GLU A 393 -0.22 9.54 -30.93
N ASN A 394 -1.53 9.47 -31.21
CA ASN A 394 -2.30 10.50 -31.92
C ASN A 394 -2.26 11.82 -31.14
N ALA A 395 -2.47 11.78 -29.81
CA ALA A 395 -2.38 12.97 -28.96
C ALA A 395 -0.98 13.61 -28.99
N ILE A 396 0.08 12.79 -28.92
CA ILE A 396 1.47 13.26 -29.02
C ILE A 396 1.74 13.90 -30.38
N ARG A 397 1.29 13.27 -31.47
CA ARG A 397 1.42 13.80 -32.84
C ARG A 397 0.73 15.16 -32.98
N LEU A 398 -0.48 15.32 -32.44
CA LEU A 398 -1.19 16.59 -32.44
C LEU A 398 -0.41 17.67 -31.68
N ILE A 399 0.05 17.37 -30.46
CA ILE A 399 0.82 18.30 -29.62
C ILE A 399 2.09 18.76 -30.31
N HIS A 400 2.85 17.85 -30.92
CA HIS A 400 4.07 18.20 -31.65
C HIS A 400 3.77 18.98 -32.94
N SER A 401 2.69 18.66 -33.65
CA SER A 401 2.31 19.39 -34.88
C SER A 401 1.96 20.85 -34.63
N ARG A 402 1.44 21.17 -33.44
CA ARG A 402 1.08 22.54 -33.00
C ARG A 402 2.09 23.12 -32.01
N HIS A 403 3.33 22.62 -32.00
CA HIS A 403 4.37 23.11 -31.10
C HIS A 403 4.62 24.64 -31.24
N ALA A 404 4.52 25.19 -32.45
CA ALA A 404 4.68 26.63 -32.67
C ALA A 404 3.60 27.48 -31.97
N GLU A 405 2.39 26.93 -31.81
CA GLU A 405 1.26 27.60 -31.15
C GLU A 405 1.35 27.46 -29.63
N TRP A 406 1.57 26.23 -29.15
CA TRP A 406 1.48 25.92 -27.71
C TRP A 406 2.82 26.02 -26.97
N GLY A 407 3.95 25.91 -27.67
CA GLY A 407 5.28 25.83 -27.06
C GLY A 407 5.44 24.63 -26.11
N ALA A 408 4.70 23.54 -26.38
CA ALA A 408 4.59 22.39 -25.51
C ALA A 408 5.36 21.18 -26.09
N ARG A 409 6.23 20.57 -25.30
CA ARG A 409 6.96 19.36 -25.69
C ARG A 409 6.66 18.20 -24.75
N VAL A 410 6.32 17.03 -25.30
CA VAL A 410 6.13 15.82 -24.50
C VAL A 410 7.48 15.34 -23.95
N VAL A 411 7.61 15.27 -22.63
CA VAL A 411 8.84 14.83 -21.95
C VAL A 411 8.70 13.49 -21.24
N TYR A 412 7.46 13.05 -20.97
CA TYR A 412 7.15 11.75 -20.40
C TYR A 412 5.70 11.36 -20.69
N GLY A 413 5.40 10.07 -20.64
CA GLY A 413 4.04 9.54 -20.71
C GLY A 413 3.96 8.12 -20.15
N ASP A 414 2.95 7.85 -19.33
CA ASP A 414 2.72 6.56 -18.66
C ASP A 414 1.32 6.06 -18.98
N THR A 415 1.18 5.31 -20.08
CA THR A 415 -0.04 4.60 -20.53
C THR A 415 -1.25 5.47 -20.87
N ASP A 416 -1.73 6.30 -19.94
CA ASP A 416 -2.91 7.17 -20.02
C ASP A 416 -2.57 8.64 -19.74
N SER A 417 -1.36 8.92 -19.25
CA SER A 417 -0.91 10.27 -18.91
C SER A 417 0.18 10.83 -19.84
N LEU A 418 0.19 12.15 -20.01
CA LEU A 418 1.16 12.92 -20.79
C LEU A 418 1.74 14.07 -19.96
N PHE A 419 3.06 14.23 -20.02
CA PHE A 419 3.79 15.28 -19.33
C PHE A 419 4.37 16.24 -20.37
N LEU A 420 3.92 17.49 -20.32
CA LEU A 420 4.23 18.51 -21.31
C LEU A 420 5.10 19.59 -20.67
N HIS A 421 6.35 19.68 -21.09
CA HIS A 421 7.25 20.74 -20.67
C HIS A 421 6.93 22.03 -21.43
N MET A 422 6.69 23.10 -20.67
CA MET A 422 6.30 24.43 -21.17
C MET A 422 7.46 25.41 -20.98
N GLN A 423 8.48 25.29 -21.82
CA GLN A 423 9.73 26.04 -21.67
C GLN A 423 9.49 27.56 -21.72
N GLY A 424 9.99 28.30 -20.73
CA GLY A 424 9.85 29.76 -20.62
C GLY A 424 8.43 30.27 -20.41
N LYS A 425 7.45 29.42 -20.09
CA LYS A 425 6.06 29.82 -19.81
C LYS A 425 5.85 30.05 -18.32
N SER A 426 4.95 30.98 -17.98
CA SER A 426 4.48 31.14 -16.61
C SER A 426 3.52 30.02 -16.22
N ARG A 427 3.38 29.78 -14.91
CA ARG A 427 2.40 28.81 -14.37
C ARG A 427 0.99 29.08 -14.89
N LEU A 428 0.53 30.33 -14.84
CA LEU A 428 -0.79 30.73 -15.33
C LEU A 428 -1.01 30.36 -16.80
N SER A 429 -0.02 30.65 -17.65
CA SER A 429 -0.07 30.30 -19.08
C SER A 429 -0.09 28.79 -19.27
N ALA A 430 0.69 28.03 -18.50
CA ALA A 430 0.71 26.57 -18.55
C ALA A 430 -0.66 25.95 -18.20
N PHE A 431 -1.39 26.50 -17.22
CA PHE A 431 -2.77 26.08 -16.92
C PHE A 431 -3.73 26.35 -18.10
N GLN A 432 -3.62 27.50 -18.75
CA GLN A 432 -4.48 27.86 -19.90
C GLN A 432 -4.20 26.97 -21.11
N ILE A 433 -2.93 26.87 -21.51
CA ILE A 433 -2.48 26.04 -22.64
C ILE A 433 -2.81 24.57 -22.38
N GLY A 434 -2.58 24.08 -21.16
CA GLY A 434 -2.91 22.70 -20.80
C GLY A 434 -4.39 22.36 -20.98
N ARG A 435 -5.29 23.30 -20.64
CA ARG A 435 -6.74 23.13 -20.88
C ARG A 435 -7.10 23.17 -22.37
N GLN A 436 -6.45 24.03 -23.15
CA GLN A 436 -6.64 24.10 -24.60
C GLN A 436 -6.22 22.80 -25.28
N ILE A 437 -5.05 22.26 -24.92
CA ILE A 437 -4.55 20.98 -25.43
C ILE A 437 -5.51 19.84 -25.06
N ALA A 438 -5.96 19.79 -23.80
CA ALA A 438 -6.91 18.78 -23.34
C ALA A 438 -8.23 18.80 -24.15
N ALA A 439 -8.75 19.99 -24.46
CA ALA A 439 -9.93 20.16 -25.28
C ALA A 439 -9.70 19.71 -26.74
N ALA A 440 -8.61 20.15 -27.37
CA ALA A 440 -8.28 19.80 -28.76
C ALA A 440 -8.05 18.30 -28.95
N VAL A 441 -7.36 17.63 -28.00
CA VAL A 441 -7.19 16.17 -28.05
C VAL A 441 -8.51 15.46 -27.83
N THR A 442 -9.37 15.96 -26.93
CA THR A 442 -10.69 15.36 -26.70
C THR A 442 -11.57 15.42 -27.96
N GLU A 443 -11.56 16.54 -28.68
CA GLU A 443 -12.34 16.72 -29.91
C GLU A 443 -11.91 15.77 -31.04
N LEU A 444 -10.63 15.37 -31.08
CA LEU A 444 -10.11 14.41 -32.06
C LEU A 444 -10.61 12.97 -31.82
N ASN A 445 -11.12 12.66 -30.63
CA ASN A 445 -11.43 11.30 -30.22
C ASN A 445 -12.95 11.02 -30.17
N PRO A 446 -13.38 9.78 -30.44
CA PRO A 446 -14.77 9.39 -30.30
C PRO A 446 -15.24 9.45 -28.83
N ALA A 447 -16.49 9.86 -28.61
CA ALA A 447 -17.09 9.82 -27.28
C ALA A 447 -17.15 8.37 -26.75
N PRO A 448 -16.86 8.10 -25.46
CA PRO A 448 -16.61 9.05 -24.37
C PRO A 448 -15.11 9.29 -24.05
N VAL A 449 -14.19 9.04 -24.99
CA VAL A 449 -12.75 9.22 -24.76
C VAL A 449 -12.43 10.70 -24.54
N LYS A 450 -11.96 11.04 -23.33
CA LYS A 450 -11.70 12.42 -22.92
C LYS A 450 -10.35 12.56 -22.23
N LEU A 451 -9.56 13.55 -22.66
CA LEU A 451 -8.33 13.95 -21.99
C LEU A 451 -8.65 15.05 -20.97
N ASN A 452 -8.23 14.86 -19.72
CA ASN A 452 -8.40 15.84 -18.67
C ASN A 452 -7.07 16.50 -18.32
N PHE A 453 -7.14 17.80 -18.03
CA PHE A 453 -6.06 18.49 -17.35
C PHE A 453 -6.09 18.15 -15.86
N GLU A 454 -5.00 17.63 -15.31
CA GLU A 454 -4.93 17.23 -13.91
C GLU A 454 -4.26 18.33 -13.05
N LYS A 455 -3.04 18.71 -13.41
CA LYS A 455 -2.15 19.53 -12.56
C LYS A 455 -0.98 20.11 -13.34
N VAL A 456 -0.26 21.03 -12.70
CA VAL A 456 1.05 21.54 -13.16
C VAL A 456 2.10 21.25 -12.10
N TYR A 457 3.26 20.75 -12.51
CA TYR A 457 4.43 20.69 -11.66
C TYR A 457 5.36 21.89 -11.90
N GLN A 458 5.83 22.52 -10.82
CA GLN A 458 6.87 23.56 -10.90
C GLN A 458 7.56 23.81 -9.54
N PRO A 459 8.86 23.50 -9.37
CA PRO A 459 9.69 22.69 -10.26
C PRO A 459 9.38 21.18 -10.11
N CYS A 460 9.98 20.35 -10.97
CA CYS A 460 9.93 18.89 -10.82
C CYS A 460 11.17 18.16 -11.34
N MET A 461 11.28 16.89 -10.98
CA MET A 461 12.34 15.98 -11.38
C MET A 461 11.72 14.71 -11.96
N LEU A 462 12.07 14.41 -13.21
CA LEU A 462 11.76 13.14 -13.85
C LEU A 462 13.01 12.28 -13.80
N LEU A 463 12.96 11.10 -13.18
CA LEU A 463 14.13 10.23 -13.02
C LEU A 463 14.09 9.09 -14.03
N THR A 464 13.16 8.16 -13.84
CA THR A 464 12.96 6.99 -14.70
C THR A 464 11.47 6.66 -14.77
N LYS A 465 11.07 5.67 -15.57
CA LYS A 465 9.67 5.25 -15.68
C LYS A 465 9.08 5.03 -14.28
N LYS A 466 7.93 5.67 -14.01
CA LYS A 466 7.20 5.60 -12.75
C LYS A 466 7.98 6.12 -11.53
N ARG A 467 9.02 6.93 -11.74
CA ARG A 467 9.84 7.58 -10.72
C ARG A 467 10.02 9.06 -11.04
N TYR A 468 9.22 9.89 -10.39
CA TYR A 468 9.25 11.34 -10.54
C TYR A 468 8.70 12.02 -9.29
N MET A 469 9.05 13.29 -9.11
CA MET A 469 8.52 14.11 -8.02
C MET A 469 8.54 15.59 -8.37
N GLY A 470 7.71 16.38 -7.73
CA GLY A 470 7.65 17.81 -7.98
C GLY A 470 6.65 18.52 -7.08
N TRP A 471 6.75 19.83 -7.05
CA TRP A 471 5.73 20.67 -6.44
C TRP A 471 4.53 20.77 -7.36
N MET A 472 3.41 20.22 -6.90
CA MET A 472 2.14 20.18 -7.60
C MET A 472 1.29 21.41 -7.29
N PHE A 473 0.73 21.99 -8.35
CA PHE A 473 -0.36 22.95 -8.29
C PHE A 473 -1.59 22.39 -8.98
N SER A 474 -2.72 22.35 -8.26
CA SER A 474 -4.02 21.89 -8.79
C SER A 474 -4.83 23.05 -9.39
N SER A 475 -4.54 24.29 -8.98
CA SER A 475 -5.16 25.50 -9.53
C SER A 475 -4.12 26.60 -9.73
N ALA A 476 -4.43 27.55 -10.60
CA ALA A 476 -3.52 28.67 -10.90
C ALA A 476 -3.35 29.59 -9.67
N ASP A 477 -4.40 29.73 -8.87
CA ASP A 477 -4.47 30.60 -7.69
C ASP A 477 -3.84 29.97 -6.44
N GLN A 478 -3.48 28.68 -6.50
CA GLN A 478 -2.82 27.99 -5.40
C GLN A 478 -1.43 28.59 -5.15
N VAL A 479 -1.22 29.13 -3.95
CA VAL A 479 0.04 29.74 -3.52
C VAL A 479 1.03 28.67 -3.06
N GLU A 480 0.62 27.86 -2.08
CA GLU A 480 1.47 26.83 -1.48
C GLU A 480 1.45 25.54 -2.32
N PRO A 481 2.61 25.02 -2.75
CA PRO A 481 2.68 23.77 -3.49
C PRO A 481 2.41 22.55 -2.60
N LEU A 482 1.95 21.46 -3.21
CA LEU A 482 1.95 20.13 -2.58
C LEU A 482 3.10 19.30 -3.18
N LEU A 483 4.01 18.78 -2.36
CA LEU A 483 5.03 17.85 -2.85
C LEU A 483 4.38 16.51 -3.24
N ASP A 484 4.42 16.19 -4.52
CA ASP A 484 3.99 14.88 -5.04
C ASP A 484 5.22 14.06 -5.44
N ALA A 485 5.26 12.81 -5.00
CA ALA A 485 6.34 11.89 -5.33
C ALA A 485 5.76 10.52 -5.72
N LYS A 486 6.17 10.01 -6.89
CA LYS A 486 5.76 8.70 -7.40
C LYS A 486 6.97 7.79 -7.50
N GLY A 487 6.89 6.61 -6.90
CA GLY A 487 7.94 5.57 -6.95
C GLY A 487 9.27 5.91 -6.25
N MET A 488 9.35 7.09 -5.62
CA MET A 488 10.52 7.57 -4.87
C MET A 488 10.56 7.01 -3.46
N GLU A 489 11.75 6.99 -2.87
CA GLU A 489 11.98 6.55 -1.48
C GLU A 489 11.11 7.29 -0.47
N LEU A 490 10.74 8.54 -0.76
CA LEU A 490 9.79 9.37 0.01
C LEU A 490 8.47 8.65 0.33
N VAL A 491 7.90 7.91 -0.64
CA VAL A 491 6.60 7.24 -0.50
C VAL A 491 6.73 5.73 -0.31
N ARG A 492 7.95 5.21 -0.38
CA ARG A 492 8.22 3.79 -0.25
C ARG A 492 8.34 3.36 1.20
N ARG A 493 7.77 2.21 1.52
CA ARG A 493 7.70 1.68 2.90
C ARG A 493 8.75 0.60 3.19
N ASP A 494 9.72 0.38 2.31
CA ASP A 494 10.72 -0.68 2.43
C ASP A 494 12.11 -0.17 2.87
N GLY A 495 12.27 1.14 3.02
CA GLY A 495 13.44 1.81 3.61
C GLY A 495 13.19 2.28 5.04
N CYS A 496 14.15 3.03 5.59
CA CYS A 496 14.04 3.64 6.90
C CYS A 496 13.50 5.08 6.82
N PHE A 497 12.85 5.56 7.89
CA PHE A 497 12.23 6.89 7.94
C PHE A 497 13.26 8.02 7.81
N ALA A 498 14.48 7.83 8.32
CA ALA A 498 15.57 8.80 8.14
C ALA A 498 15.83 9.11 6.65
N THR A 499 15.71 8.10 5.76
CA THR A 499 15.87 8.29 4.32
C THR A 499 14.77 9.16 3.75
N GLN A 500 13.52 8.96 4.16
CA GLN A 500 12.38 9.77 3.72
C GLN A 500 12.55 11.23 4.16
N ARG A 501 12.78 11.45 5.46
CA ARG A 501 12.91 12.79 6.04
C ARG A 501 14.07 13.60 5.44
N ILE A 502 15.25 12.98 5.32
CA ILE A 502 16.43 13.66 4.78
C ILE A 502 16.26 13.94 3.29
N LEU A 503 15.73 12.99 2.52
CA LEU A 503 15.45 13.21 1.12
C LEU A 503 14.44 14.35 0.94
N GLU A 504 13.35 14.36 1.72
CA GLU A 504 12.33 15.40 1.65
C GLU A 504 12.92 16.78 1.94
N GLY A 505 13.71 16.92 3.00
CA GLY A 505 14.39 18.17 3.34
C GLY A 505 15.40 18.62 2.27
N THR A 506 16.10 17.66 1.64
CA THR A 506 16.97 17.95 0.49
C THR A 506 16.17 18.48 -0.71
N ILE A 507 15.05 17.86 -1.05
CA ILE A 507 14.21 18.30 -2.19
C ILE A 507 13.56 19.65 -1.91
N ASP A 508 13.02 19.83 -0.71
CA ASP A 508 12.38 21.08 -0.31
C ASP A 508 13.38 22.25 -0.35
N THR A 509 14.61 22.02 0.13
CA THR A 509 15.70 23.01 0.01
C THR A 509 16.03 23.28 -1.46
N LEU A 510 16.19 22.24 -2.27
CA LEU A 510 16.48 22.39 -3.71
C LEU A 510 15.41 23.19 -4.45
N PHE A 511 14.14 22.90 -4.20
CA PHE A 511 13.02 23.56 -4.88
C PHE A 511 12.82 25.00 -4.40
N LYS A 512 13.13 25.31 -3.14
CA LYS A 512 13.04 26.68 -2.57
C LYS A 512 14.17 27.59 -3.01
N THR A 513 15.42 27.12 -2.95
CA THR A 513 16.59 27.99 -3.06
C THR A 513 17.36 27.80 -4.36
N ASN A 514 17.25 26.62 -4.98
CA ASN A 514 18.07 26.21 -6.11
C ASN A 514 19.60 26.34 -5.84
N ASP A 515 20.00 26.32 -4.56
CA ASP A 515 21.39 26.52 -4.13
C ASP A 515 22.01 25.19 -3.63
N LEU A 516 22.96 24.67 -4.42
CA LEU A 516 23.67 23.43 -4.13
C LEU A 516 24.54 23.52 -2.86
N SER A 517 24.98 24.72 -2.47
CA SER A 517 25.81 24.94 -1.28
C SER A 517 25.01 24.73 0.01
N LEU A 518 23.77 25.20 0.02
CA LEU A 518 22.83 24.98 1.14
C LEU A 518 22.46 23.50 1.25
N ILE A 519 22.25 22.82 0.12
CA ILE A 519 21.99 21.38 0.09
C ILE A 519 23.18 20.59 0.64
N LYS A 520 24.41 20.92 0.20
CA LYS A 520 25.63 20.28 0.70
C LYS A 520 25.77 20.44 2.22
N THR A 521 25.53 21.65 2.73
CA THR A 521 25.56 21.94 4.16
C THR A 521 24.51 21.12 4.90
N TYR A 522 23.26 21.13 4.44
CA TYR A 522 22.18 20.34 5.05
C TYR A 522 22.51 18.85 5.11
N ILE A 523 22.94 18.24 4.00
CA ILE A 523 23.27 16.80 3.96
C ILE A 523 24.45 16.48 4.87
N ARG A 524 25.50 17.30 4.87
CA ARG A 524 26.65 17.12 5.76
C ARG A 524 26.24 17.17 7.22
N ASP A 525 25.38 18.11 7.58
CA ASP A 525 24.90 18.26 8.95
C ASP A 525 24.04 17.05 9.35
N GLN A 526 23.13 16.59 8.48
CA GLN A 526 22.35 15.37 8.73
C GLN A 526 23.24 14.12 8.90
N PHE A 527 24.26 13.95 8.07
CA PHE A 527 25.19 12.83 8.21
C PHE A 527 26.04 12.94 9.48
N THR A 528 26.41 14.16 9.89
CA THR A 528 27.09 14.42 11.16
C THR A 528 26.21 14.05 12.35
N GLU A 529 24.92 14.43 12.35
CA GLU A 529 23.95 14.02 13.37
C GLU A 529 23.83 12.50 13.49
N ILE A 530 23.80 11.81 12.34
CA ILE A 530 23.71 10.35 12.27
C ILE A 530 24.97 9.71 12.85
N MET A 531 26.16 10.15 12.42
CA MET A 531 27.43 9.61 12.89
C MET A 531 27.63 9.82 14.39
N GLN A 532 27.18 10.97 14.92
CA GLN A 532 27.21 11.28 16.36
C GLN A 532 26.11 10.57 17.17
N GLY A 533 25.22 9.81 16.52
CA GLY A 533 24.13 9.09 17.18
C GLY A 533 23.10 10.01 17.83
N ARG A 534 22.91 11.22 17.30
CA ARG A 534 21.88 12.18 17.76
C ARG A 534 20.50 11.87 17.17
N VAL A 535 20.44 11.16 16.05
CA VAL A 535 19.19 10.74 15.41
C VAL A 535 18.54 9.57 16.18
N PRO A 536 17.22 9.62 16.47
CA PRO A 536 16.52 8.55 17.16
C PRO A 536 16.61 7.20 16.44
N VAL A 537 16.79 6.12 17.20
CA VAL A 537 16.86 4.73 16.69
C VAL A 537 15.63 4.36 15.85
N GLN A 538 14.46 4.88 16.22
CA GLN A 538 13.20 4.62 15.51
C GLN A 538 13.27 5.01 14.03
N GLU A 539 14.03 6.06 13.68
CA GLU A 539 14.15 6.51 12.29
C GLU A 539 14.91 5.51 11.41
N PHE A 540 15.65 4.57 12.01
CA PHE A 540 16.45 3.56 11.30
C PHE A 540 15.74 2.21 11.17
N ILE A 541 14.57 2.03 11.77
CA ILE A 541 13.82 0.76 11.71
C ILE A 541 13.37 0.52 10.27
N ILE A 542 13.72 -0.64 9.72
CA ILE A 542 13.26 -1.10 8.42
C ILE A 542 12.23 -2.21 8.63
N ALA A 543 11.08 -2.10 7.98
CA ALA A 543 10.01 -3.09 8.11
C ALA A 543 9.58 -3.63 6.74
N LYS A 544 9.63 -4.95 6.54
CA LYS A 544 9.31 -5.60 5.27
C LYS A 544 8.30 -6.72 5.43
N GLU A 545 7.48 -6.92 4.40
CA GLU A 545 6.49 -7.99 4.39
C GLU A 545 7.15 -9.37 4.38
N THR A 546 6.78 -10.20 5.35
CA THR A 546 7.27 -11.57 5.51
C THR A 546 6.28 -12.55 4.92
N ARG A 547 6.78 -13.49 4.11
CA ARG A 547 6.00 -14.59 3.52
C ARG A 547 6.78 -15.90 3.70
N MET A 548 6.80 -16.42 4.93
CA MET A 548 7.66 -17.54 5.33
C MET A 548 7.61 -18.74 4.38
N HIS A 549 6.40 -19.20 4.03
CA HIS A 549 6.15 -20.32 3.10
C HIS A 549 6.65 -20.12 1.65
N LYS A 550 7.06 -18.92 1.23
CA LYS A 550 7.57 -18.67 -0.14
C LYS A 550 9.09 -18.73 -0.25
N TYR A 551 9.81 -18.70 0.87
CA TYR A 551 11.27 -18.66 0.85
C TYR A 551 11.83 -20.07 0.67
N LEU A 552 11.88 -20.51 -0.58
CA LEU A 552 12.47 -21.78 -1.00
C LEU A 552 13.97 -21.58 -1.29
N GLY A 553 14.78 -21.41 -0.25
CA GLY A 553 16.22 -21.21 -0.44
C GLY A 553 17.01 -21.18 0.87
N ARG A 554 18.33 -21.46 0.78
CA ARG A 554 19.25 -21.48 1.94
C ARG A 554 19.47 -20.08 2.56
N THR A 555 19.30 -19.01 1.79
CA THR A 555 19.53 -17.64 2.26
C THR A 555 18.21 -16.91 2.44
N LEU A 556 17.81 -16.70 3.69
CA LEU A 556 16.62 -15.92 4.03
C LEU A 556 16.90 -14.42 3.91
N PRO A 557 15.93 -13.62 3.43
CA PRO A 557 15.97 -12.17 3.57
C PRO A 557 16.08 -11.72 5.03
N ALA A 558 16.60 -10.51 5.28
CA ALA A 558 16.84 -9.95 6.61
C ALA A 558 15.63 -10.07 7.57
N HIS A 559 14.46 -9.63 7.14
CA HIS A 559 13.22 -9.68 7.92
C HIS A 559 12.73 -11.12 8.16
N ALA A 560 12.94 -12.03 7.20
CA ALA A 560 12.58 -13.44 7.33
C ALA A 560 13.54 -14.19 8.26
N LYS A 561 14.83 -13.83 8.26
CA LYS A 561 15.80 -14.34 9.25
C LYS A 561 15.39 -13.93 10.66
N VAL A 562 15.11 -12.65 10.90
CA VAL A 562 14.67 -12.17 12.23
C VAL A 562 13.43 -12.91 12.71
N ALA A 563 12.48 -13.18 11.81
CA ALA A 563 11.31 -14.00 12.11
C ALA A 563 11.68 -15.45 12.46
N ALA A 564 12.53 -16.09 11.65
CA ALA A 564 12.98 -17.47 11.90
C ALA A 564 13.74 -17.60 13.23
N ASP A 565 14.63 -16.65 13.53
CA ASP A 565 15.36 -16.58 14.80
C ASP A 565 14.39 -16.43 15.98
N GLY A 566 13.37 -15.58 15.84
CA GLY A 566 12.30 -15.46 16.84
C GLY A 566 11.52 -16.77 17.03
N MET A 567 11.17 -17.46 15.95
CA MET A 567 10.44 -18.73 15.97
C MET A 567 11.23 -19.87 16.61
N MET A 568 12.56 -19.85 16.53
CA MET A 568 13.41 -20.82 17.23
C MET A 568 13.34 -20.66 18.75
N HIS A 569 13.10 -19.44 19.25
CA HIS A 569 12.93 -19.18 20.68
C HIS A 569 11.47 -19.40 21.13
N ASP A 570 10.51 -18.93 20.35
CA ASP A 570 9.08 -19.10 20.59
C ASP A 570 8.33 -19.36 19.27
N PRO A 571 7.89 -20.61 19.02
CA PRO A 571 7.14 -20.95 17.81
C PRO A 571 5.85 -20.14 17.60
N GLN A 572 5.27 -19.54 18.64
CA GLN A 572 4.06 -18.71 18.51
C GLN A 572 4.32 -17.32 17.92
N VAL A 573 5.58 -16.90 17.81
CA VAL A 573 5.99 -15.61 17.23
C VAL A 573 6.03 -15.67 15.70
N GLU A 574 5.69 -16.80 15.08
CA GLU A 574 5.61 -16.94 13.62
C GLU A 574 4.77 -15.80 13.00
N PRO A 575 5.32 -14.96 12.11
CA PRO A 575 4.57 -13.84 11.54
C PRO A 575 3.43 -14.31 10.62
N GLU A 576 2.32 -13.60 10.67
CA GLU A 576 1.19 -13.82 9.77
C GLU A 576 1.57 -13.53 8.31
N TYR A 577 0.84 -14.13 7.36
CA TYR A 577 1.08 -13.87 5.93
C TYR A 577 1.00 -12.37 5.61
N GLY A 578 2.11 -11.81 5.10
CA GLY A 578 2.19 -10.40 4.71
C GLY A 578 2.31 -9.43 5.89
N GLU A 579 2.53 -9.94 7.10
CA GLU A 579 2.92 -9.14 8.27
C GLU A 579 4.28 -8.48 8.03
N ARG A 580 4.46 -7.26 8.52
CA ARG A 580 5.70 -6.51 8.35
C ARG A 580 6.61 -6.74 9.56
N VAL A 581 7.73 -7.43 9.33
CA VAL A 581 8.71 -7.68 10.38
C VAL A 581 9.78 -6.60 10.35
N ALA A 582 9.93 -5.94 11.49
CA ALA A 582 10.86 -4.85 11.72
C ALA A 582 12.26 -5.38 12.10
N TYR A 583 13.30 -4.75 11.55
CA TYR A 583 14.69 -5.06 11.86
C TYR A 583 15.58 -3.82 11.80
N LEU A 584 16.76 -3.94 12.41
CA LEU A 584 17.84 -2.97 12.40
C LEU A 584 19.14 -3.64 11.97
N VAL A 585 20.05 -2.87 11.39
CA VAL A 585 21.42 -3.29 11.10
C VAL A 585 22.39 -2.70 12.13
N VAL A 586 23.11 -3.58 12.82
CA VAL A 586 24.09 -3.24 13.85
C VAL A 586 25.52 -3.46 13.36
N ASN A 587 26.50 -2.95 14.10
CA ASN A 587 27.90 -3.21 13.80
C ASN A 587 28.20 -4.69 13.99
N GLY A 588 28.90 -5.27 13.02
CA GLY A 588 29.43 -6.63 13.13
C GLY A 588 30.95 -6.65 13.03
N ASN A 589 31.51 -7.83 13.30
CA ASN A 589 32.95 -8.06 13.17
C ASN A 589 33.38 -8.04 11.70
N SER A 590 34.65 -7.82 11.41
CA SER A 590 35.19 -7.70 10.03
C SER A 590 34.87 -8.88 9.10
N ARG A 591 34.62 -10.09 9.64
CA ARG A 591 34.24 -11.30 8.89
C ARG A 591 32.73 -11.57 8.83
N SER A 592 31.90 -10.76 9.49
CA SER A 592 30.45 -10.96 9.54
C SER A 592 29.79 -10.55 8.22
N ARG A 593 28.86 -11.38 7.73
CA ARG A 593 28.03 -11.00 6.58
C ARG A 593 26.98 -10.01 7.04
N LEU A 594 26.46 -9.19 6.12
CA LEU A 594 25.40 -8.22 6.43
C LEU A 594 24.18 -8.87 7.10
N ILE A 595 23.81 -10.09 6.66
CA ILE A 595 22.68 -10.82 7.24
C ILE A 595 22.90 -11.22 8.71
N ASP A 596 24.16 -11.36 9.14
CA ASP A 596 24.54 -11.69 10.52
C ASP A 596 24.50 -10.45 11.43
N GLN A 597 24.46 -9.25 10.84
CA GLN A 597 24.36 -7.95 11.51
C GLN A 597 22.91 -7.47 11.69
N VAL A 598 21.93 -8.28 11.33
CA VAL A 598 20.51 -7.92 11.41
C VAL A 598 19.93 -8.38 12.74
N VAL A 599 19.30 -7.45 13.48
CA VAL A 599 18.68 -7.74 14.79
C VAL A 599 17.26 -7.13 14.88
N PRO A 600 16.35 -7.70 15.69
CA PRO A 600 15.08 -7.06 15.99
C PRO A 600 15.28 -5.80 16.87
N PRO A 601 14.41 -4.77 16.77
CA PRO A 601 14.54 -3.54 17.57
C PRO A 601 14.64 -3.78 19.09
N LYS A 602 13.90 -4.77 19.62
CA LYS A 602 13.94 -5.11 21.05
C LYS A 602 15.32 -5.61 21.50
N ALA A 603 16.07 -6.31 20.64
CA ALA A 603 17.40 -6.82 20.99
C ALA A 603 18.40 -5.68 21.22
N LEU A 604 18.37 -4.63 20.39
CA LEU A 604 19.21 -3.43 20.57
C LEU A 604 18.91 -2.72 21.91
N LEU A 605 17.63 -2.72 22.33
CA LEU A 605 17.19 -2.14 23.60
C LEU A 605 17.49 -3.02 24.82
N ALA A 606 17.63 -4.33 24.63
CA ALA A 606 18.00 -5.26 25.71
C ALA A 606 19.52 -5.35 25.91
N GLN A 607 20.29 -5.27 24.83
CA GLN A 607 21.73 -5.57 24.83
C GLN A 607 22.57 -4.28 24.69
N PRO A 608 23.33 -3.87 25.73
CA PRO A 608 24.09 -2.61 25.70
C PRO A 608 25.26 -2.57 24.72
N HIS A 609 25.82 -3.73 24.34
CA HIS A 609 26.98 -3.85 23.46
C HIS A 609 26.62 -3.68 21.97
N LEU A 610 25.34 -3.86 21.60
CA LEU A 610 24.88 -3.67 20.23
C LEU A 610 24.80 -2.16 19.91
N ARG A 611 25.46 -1.75 18.83
CA ARG A 611 25.42 -0.38 18.30
C ARG A 611 24.97 -0.38 16.85
N LEU A 612 24.19 0.62 16.45
CA LEU A 612 23.77 0.77 15.05
C LEU A 612 24.96 0.93 14.11
N ASN A 613 24.85 0.35 12.92
CA ASN A 613 25.82 0.54 11.85
C ASN A 613 25.46 1.79 11.03
N PHE A 614 25.81 2.97 11.55
CA PHE A 614 25.52 4.24 10.87
C PHE A 614 26.13 4.31 9.47
N GLN A 615 27.32 3.76 9.27
CA GLN A 615 27.97 3.71 7.96
C GLN A 615 27.13 2.94 6.94
N TYR A 616 26.55 1.80 7.34
CA TYR A 616 25.63 1.04 6.49
C TYR A 616 24.42 1.89 6.06
N TYR A 617 23.78 2.61 6.98
CA TYR A 617 22.61 3.43 6.63
C TYR A 617 22.99 4.58 5.70
N ILE A 618 24.12 5.24 5.94
CA ILE A 618 24.61 6.31 5.06
C ILE A 618 24.90 5.73 3.66
N ASP A 619 25.75 4.71 3.56
CA ASP A 619 26.23 4.20 2.27
C ASP A 619 25.19 3.42 1.47
N LYS A 620 24.31 2.67 2.14
CA LYS A 620 23.39 1.71 1.49
C LYS A 620 21.95 2.18 1.44
N GLN A 621 21.54 3.14 2.29
CA GLN A 621 20.17 3.68 2.26
C GLN A 621 20.14 5.12 1.76
N LEU A 622 20.88 6.03 2.42
CA LEU A 622 20.80 7.47 2.17
C LEU A 622 21.49 7.89 0.87
N VAL A 623 22.77 7.53 0.69
CA VAL A 623 23.55 7.92 -0.48
C VAL A 623 22.87 7.49 -1.78
N PRO A 624 22.43 6.22 -1.98
CA PRO A 624 21.78 5.83 -3.23
C PRO A 624 20.46 6.56 -3.49
N ALA A 625 19.72 6.97 -2.44
CA ALA A 625 18.48 7.73 -2.58
C ALA A 625 18.75 9.18 -3.01
N LEU A 626 19.71 9.83 -2.36
CA LEU A 626 20.11 11.21 -2.65
C LEU A 626 20.81 11.32 -4.02
N ASP A 627 21.71 10.40 -4.33
CA ASP A 627 22.51 10.38 -5.56
C ASP A 627 21.63 10.22 -6.82
N ARG A 628 20.56 9.41 -6.75
CA ARG A 628 19.60 9.28 -7.86
C ARG A 628 18.90 10.59 -8.23
N VAL A 629 18.72 11.47 -7.26
CA VAL A 629 18.10 12.77 -7.45
C VAL A 629 19.15 13.79 -7.83
N LEU A 630 20.21 13.91 -7.02
CA LEU A 630 21.18 14.98 -7.12
C LEU A 630 22.11 14.81 -8.33
N SER A 631 22.27 13.60 -8.87
CA SER A 631 22.95 13.40 -10.14
C SER A 631 22.26 14.13 -11.32
N LEU A 632 20.94 14.36 -11.26
CA LEU A 632 20.22 15.14 -12.28
C LEU A 632 20.58 16.63 -12.26
N VAL A 633 21.16 17.12 -11.17
CA VAL A 633 21.69 18.49 -11.04
C VAL A 633 23.23 18.51 -11.04
N GLY A 634 23.87 17.41 -11.44
CA GLY A 634 25.32 17.31 -11.62
C GLY A 634 26.11 17.11 -10.34
N VAL A 635 25.48 16.63 -9.26
CA VAL A 635 26.12 16.41 -7.96
C VAL A 635 26.33 14.91 -7.71
N ASP A 636 27.56 14.54 -7.36
CA ASP A 636 27.88 13.21 -6.82
C ASP A 636 27.94 13.26 -5.30
N VAL A 637 26.94 12.67 -4.64
CA VAL A 637 26.82 12.68 -3.17
C VAL A 637 27.95 11.89 -2.50
N ARG A 638 28.53 10.90 -3.19
CA ARG A 638 29.61 10.07 -2.63
C ARG A 638 30.87 10.90 -2.38
N THR A 639 31.14 11.87 -3.24
CA THR A 639 32.27 12.80 -3.05
C THR A 639 32.09 13.60 -1.77
N TRP A 640 30.88 14.11 -1.52
CA TRP A 640 30.58 14.85 -0.29
C TRP A 640 30.75 13.99 0.96
N VAL A 641 30.35 12.72 0.92
CA VAL A 641 30.60 11.79 2.04
C VAL A 641 32.09 11.51 2.22
N ALA A 642 32.85 11.37 1.14
CA ALA A 642 34.29 11.11 1.20
C ALA A 642 35.09 12.30 1.76
N GLU A 643 34.62 13.53 1.51
CA GLU A 643 35.18 14.77 2.07
C GLU A 643 34.88 14.96 3.55
N MET A 644 33.89 14.25 4.11
CA MET A 644 33.57 14.36 5.53
C MET A 644 34.72 13.81 6.40
N PRO A 645 35.00 14.43 7.56
CA PRO A 645 35.99 13.92 8.49
C PRO A 645 35.70 12.47 8.87
N ARG A 646 36.63 11.55 8.55
CA ARG A 646 36.50 10.13 8.92
C ARG A 646 36.45 9.89 10.44
N ARG A 647 36.92 10.87 11.22
CA ARG A 647 36.94 10.86 12.68
C ARG A 647 35.73 11.60 13.24
N LEU A 648 34.60 10.92 13.26
CA LEU A 648 33.47 11.16 14.16
C LEU A 648 33.06 9.81 14.79
N ARG A 649 34.08 9.04 15.21
CA ARG A 649 33.97 7.70 15.84
C ARG A 649 34.31 7.72 17.33
N SER A 650 34.18 8.87 17.95
CA SER A 650 34.16 9.04 19.39
C SER A 650 32.68 9.11 19.77
N SER A 651 32.23 8.20 20.64
CA SER A 651 31.03 8.58 21.40
C SER A 651 31.33 9.91 22.09
N ILE A 652 30.34 10.78 22.28
CA ILE A 652 30.48 11.97 23.13
C ILE A 652 31.12 11.60 24.49
N TYR A 653 31.00 10.35 24.95
CA TYR A 653 31.70 9.88 26.15
C TYR A 653 33.20 9.60 25.96
N GLU A 654 33.64 9.13 24.80
CA GLU A 654 35.05 8.82 24.51
C GLU A 654 35.85 10.08 24.15
N GLU A 655 35.22 11.07 23.48
CA GLU A 655 35.85 12.37 23.21
C GLU A 655 36.05 13.18 24.49
N PHE A 656 35.08 13.12 25.42
CA PHE A 656 35.16 13.82 26.70
C PHE A 656 36.11 13.16 27.71
N LEU A 657 36.39 11.86 27.59
CA LEU A 657 37.43 11.18 28.38
C LEU A 657 38.84 11.48 27.88
N SER A 658 39.00 11.93 26.63
CA SER A 658 40.30 12.22 26.03
C SER A 658 40.80 13.65 26.24
N ASP A 659 39.95 14.55 26.72
CA ASP A 659 40.30 15.97 26.95
C ASP A 659 40.55 16.23 28.45
N GLN A 660 41.65 15.68 28.97
CA GLN A 660 42.09 15.87 30.36
C GLN A 660 42.90 17.16 30.59
N SER A 661 42.83 18.12 29.66
CA SER A 661 43.69 19.31 29.70
C SER A 661 43.11 20.50 30.49
N ASP A 662 41.84 20.45 30.91
CA ASP A 662 41.17 21.53 31.67
C ASP A 662 40.10 20.98 32.65
N SER A 663 40.51 20.63 33.87
CA SER A 663 39.70 19.83 34.82
C SER A 663 38.46 20.54 35.37
N ASP A 664 38.52 21.85 35.63
CA ASP A 664 37.43 22.59 36.28
C ASP A 664 36.34 23.01 35.28
N GLY A 665 36.74 23.44 34.08
CA GLY A 665 35.80 23.78 33.00
C GLY A 665 35.09 22.55 32.43
N ALA A 666 35.76 21.39 32.36
CA ALA A 666 35.17 20.14 31.91
C ALA A 666 34.10 19.63 32.89
N MET A 667 34.36 19.67 34.20
CA MET A 667 33.41 19.22 35.22
C MET A 667 32.12 20.06 35.26
N ALA A 668 32.23 21.38 35.11
CA ALA A 668 31.06 22.26 35.01
C ALA A 668 30.20 21.96 33.77
N ARG A 669 30.83 21.69 32.62
CA ARG A 669 30.13 21.28 31.38
C ARG A 669 29.48 19.92 31.52
N ILE A 670 30.14 18.96 32.18
CA ILE A 670 29.61 17.62 32.46
C ILE A 670 28.37 17.72 33.37
N GLY A 671 28.43 18.54 34.42
CA GLY A 671 27.29 18.81 35.30
C GLY A 671 26.08 19.38 34.54
N LEU A 672 26.31 20.33 33.63
CA LEU A 672 25.25 20.93 32.81
C LEU A 672 24.60 19.92 31.84
N VAL A 673 25.41 19.07 31.19
CA VAL A 673 24.91 17.99 30.32
C VAL A 673 24.10 16.98 31.13
N HIS A 674 24.56 16.59 32.32
CA HIS A 674 23.82 15.69 33.19
C HIS A 674 22.49 16.28 33.68
N MET A 675 22.45 17.57 34.04
CA MET A 675 21.21 18.26 34.37
C MET A 675 20.22 18.23 33.20
N ASN A 676 20.69 18.49 31.98
CA ASN A 676 19.86 18.45 30.77
C ASN A 676 19.32 17.03 30.47
N ILE A 677 20.14 15.99 30.64
CA ILE A 677 19.74 14.59 30.50
C ILE A 677 18.69 14.23 31.55
N SER A 678 18.93 14.59 32.82
CA SER A 678 18.04 14.33 33.93
C SER A 678 16.69 15.03 33.77
N HIS A 679 16.69 16.29 33.33
CA HIS A 679 15.47 17.05 33.03
C HIS A 679 14.69 16.43 31.86
N SER A 680 15.40 16.07 30.78
CA SER A 680 14.79 15.39 29.62
C SER A 680 14.19 14.04 29.99
N LEU A 681 14.86 13.27 30.84
CA LEU A 681 14.39 11.97 31.33
C LEU A 681 13.13 12.14 32.17
N ARG A 682 13.10 13.12 33.09
CA ARG A 682 11.91 13.46 33.88
C ARG A 682 10.73 13.84 32.98
N ASN A 683 10.97 14.63 31.94
CA ASN A 683 9.93 15.01 30.98
C ASN A 683 9.39 13.81 30.19
N ALA A 684 10.27 12.92 29.71
CA ALA A 684 9.86 11.68 29.05
C ALA A 684 9.04 10.78 29.99
N LEU A 685 9.48 10.61 31.24
CA LEU A 685 8.74 9.82 32.25
C LEU A 685 7.40 10.44 32.60
N ASN A 686 7.31 11.76 32.78
CA ASN A 686 6.03 12.44 33.03
C ASN A 686 5.05 12.22 31.88
N LYS A 687 5.51 12.29 30.62
CA LYS A 687 4.66 11.96 29.45
C LYS A 687 4.19 10.50 29.48
N CYS A 688 5.05 9.55 29.84
CA CYS A 688 4.66 8.15 29.99
C CYS A 688 3.64 7.95 31.13
N ILE A 689 3.82 8.61 32.28
CA ILE A 689 2.90 8.56 33.41
C ILE A 689 1.51 9.07 33.00
N THR A 690 1.46 10.20 32.27
CA THR A 690 0.20 10.74 31.76
C THR A 690 -0.48 9.78 30.78
N CYS A 691 0.29 9.15 29.89
CA CYS A 691 -0.21 8.15 28.94
C CYS A 691 -0.79 6.91 29.64
N VAL A 692 -0.10 6.39 30.67
CA VAL A 692 -0.55 5.22 31.44
C VAL A 692 -1.76 5.54 32.31
N GLY A 693 -1.76 6.72 32.95
CA GLY A 693 -2.80 7.17 33.86
C GLY A 693 -2.82 6.46 35.23
N GLY A 694 -3.53 7.06 36.18
CA GLY A 694 -3.68 6.55 37.56
C GLY A 694 -2.70 7.15 38.56
N PRO A 695 -2.60 6.58 39.78
CA PRO A 695 -1.73 7.09 40.84
C PRO A 695 -0.26 7.11 40.41
N ARG A 696 0.46 8.21 40.68
CA ARG A 696 1.81 8.48 40.15
C ARG A 696 2.82 7.36 40.37
N ALA A 697 2.89 6.81 41.59
CA ALA A 697 3.87 5.77 41.94
C ALA A 697 3.67 4.49 41.13
N GLU A 698 2.42 4.03 40.97
CA GLU A 698 2.14 2.85 40.16
C GLU A 698 2.21 3.11 38.66
N ALA A 699 1.79 4.31 38.22
CA ALA A 699 1.89 4.71 36.83
C ALA A 699 3.35 4.78 36.37
N LEU A 700 4.29 5.14 37.26
CA LEU A 700 5.72 5.08 36.99
C LEU A 700 6.20 3.64 36.75
N LEU A 701 5.87 2.70 37.65
CA LEU A 701 6.24 1.29 37.48
C LEU A 701 5.65 0.69 36.20
N ALA A 702 4.39 1.00 35.90
CA ALA A 702 3.76 0.56 34.67
C ALA A 702 4.36 1.25 33.43
N ALA A 703 4.74 2.53 33.50
CA ALA A 703 5.42 3.22 32.42
C ALA A 703 6.79 2.60 32.10
N GLU A 704 7.50 2.10 33.11
CA GLU A 704 8.78 1.44 32.92
C GLU A 704 8.67 0.14 32.13
N LEU A 705 7.59 -0.62 32.39
CA LEU A 705 7.28 -1.90 31.74
C LEU A 705 6.69 -1.78 30.32
N CYS A 706 6.41 -0.56 29.85
CA CYS A 706 5.89 -0.33 28.50
C CYS A 706 6.98 -0.55 27.43
N ASP A 707 6.69 -1.40 26.45
CA ASP A 707 7.61 -1.80 25.37
C ASP A 707 7.12 -1.42 23.96
N CYS A 708 6.29 -0.37 23.87
CA CYS A 708 5.71 0.12 22.61
C CYS A 708 6.79 0.67 21.66
N LEU A 709 7.15 -0.10 20.63
CA LEU A 709 8.12 0.28 19.59
C LEU A 709 7.59 1.35 18.63
N ASP A 710 6.29 1.58 18.60
CA ASP A 710 5.68 2.61 17.74
C ASP A 710 5.62 3.97 18.44
N CYS A 711 6.02 4.04 19.71
CA CYS A 711 6.05 5.27 20.49
C CYS A 711 7.44 5.95 20.45
N PRO A 712 7.55 7.21 19.99
CA PRO A 712 8.84 7.92 19.94
C PRO A 712 9.44 8.17 21.32
N ILE A 713 8.59 8.34 22.33
CA ILE A 713 9.01 8.60 23.72
C ILE A 713 9.69 7.36 24.33
N MET A 714 9.33 6.15 23.88
CA MET A 714 9.89 4.90 24.42
C MET A 714 11.39 4.82 24.17
N PHE A 715 11.84 5.03 22.92
CA PHE A 715 13.26 5.03 22.58
C PHE A 715 14.02 6.15 23.29
N GLN A 716 13.43 7.35 23.36
CA GLN A 716 14.01 8.48 24.06
C GLN A 716 14.21 8.17 25.56
N ARG A 717 13.19 7.60 26.21
CA ARG A 717 13.23 7.19 27.62
C ARG A 717 14.35 6.19 27.86
N VAL A 718 14.40 5.10 27.10
CA VAL A 718 15.42 4.04 27.29
C VAL A 718 16.84 4.59 27.05
N ALA A 719 17.04 5.41 26.02
CA ALA A 719 18.33 6.03 25.75
C ALA A 719 18.78 6.97 26.87
N LEU A 720 17.89 7.83 27.37
CA LEU A 720 18.17 8.76 28.47
C LEU A 720 18.43 8.01 29.79
N SER A 721 17.65 6.97 30.10
CA SER A 721 17.87 6.12 31.28
C SER A 721 19.26 5.47 31.26
N ARG A 722 19.69 4.95 30.12
CA ARG A 722 21.05 4.38 29.97
C ARG A 722 22.15 5.41 30.17
N ARG A 723 21.99 6.63 29.62
CA ARG A 723 22.96 7.73 29.78
C ARG A 723 23.04 8.18 31.23
N SER A 724 21.90 8.34 31.90
CA SER A 724 21.84 8.69 33.33
C SER A 724 22.52 7.62 34.19
N ALA A 725 22.23 6.33 33.97
CA ALA A 725 22.86 5.23 34.71
C ALA A 725 24.37 5.06 34.43
N ALA A 726 24.85 5.43 33.24
CA ALA A 726 26.28 5.48 32.95
C ALA A 726 26.98 6.59 33.75
N TRP A 727 26.33 7.77 33.85
CA TRP A 727 26.84 8.88 34.65
C TRP A 727 26.88 8.54 36.15
N THR A 728 25.83 7.95 36.71
CA THR A 728 25.81 7.56 38.14
C THR A 728 26.95 6.62 38.49
N ARG A 729 27.29 5.68 37.59
CA ARG A 729 28.43 4.76 37.78
C ARG A 729 29.79 5.45 37.73
N LEU A 730 29.93 6.46 36.88
CA LEU A 730 31.15 7.27 36.79
C LEU A 730 31.31 8.21 37.99
N ALA A 731 30.20 8.79 38.47
CA ALA A 731 30.21 9.62 39.67
C ALA A 731 30.56 8.78 40.91
N SER A 732 29.99 7.59 41.05
CA SER A 732 30.33 6.69 42.16
C SER A 732 31.77 6.18 42.13
N SER A 733 32.39 6.06 40.96
CA SER A 733 33.80 5.68 40.85
C SER A 733 34.77 6.84 41.06
N ALA A 734 34.30 8.09 40.99
CA ALA A 734 35.11 9.29 41.21
C ALA A 734 35.09 9.75 42.68
N ASP A 735 34.20 9.21 43.52
CA ASP A 735 34.19 9.40 44.97
C ASP A 735 35.09 8.37 45.71
N ASP A 736 35.58 7.34 45.01
CA ASP A 736 36.47 6.28 45.54
C ASP A 736 37.97 6.49 45.23
N ASP A 737 38.31 7.51 44.41
CA ASP A 737 39.68 8.00 44.12
C ASP A 737 39.88 9.40 44.74
#